data_AF-A0A6P8I8D7-F1
#
_entry.id   AF-A0A6P8I8D7-F1
#
_cell.length_a   1.000
_cell.length_b   1.000
_cell.length_c   1.000
_cell.angle_alpha   90.00
_cell.angle_beta   90.00
_cell.angle_gamma   90.00
#
_symmetry.space_group_name_H-M   'P 1'
#
loop_
_entity.id
_entity.type
_entity.pdbx_description
1 polymer ?
#
loop_
_entity_poly.entity_id
_entity_poly.type
_entity_poly.pdbx_seq_one_letter_code
_entity_poly.pdbx_strand_id
1 'polypeptide(L)'
;MERQQNDGLRKTPELSSEFQRLKAEHLEKMAGLKQESEMLKQLTEIERMKKELNEIKGNKVVVTNDEDKQKYETPFLMSTSGMEKSLLPSPYDPSAGFSVFLDFVLGMPSSSIKCRLAVGIYNVTELVSDVKVLPLVNVVNKHNSRIPSGGVAVFGIMYPFPKCAPIQTLSVIAELQANSTDDPQDPHKLFSKGWTKMDLFDTADRLISGRWKIPFRVPPIKTYLSYNELNRIPQVGMAELYIRLVNARDVKQEEILSPQPLQYYMYKYPTLDNPVHHYSRQRIVGKTPSTRESIDEPPLPPPTAPYRRDMRGAISLTSLKSEHNHSDSSSSITGFQVDQLYKAIDGEAKIKITAYSQQDGEILKAAGDTPVMCVTKSCKQDFLKDIYVFGLQEVRFRQVQWNSKSIVVVRVYLQPKDPGTDQIPAVNLLDESRLAAWTLIPLGYSNGRLSRQSAQGVGSSSSLNVGIHTVPIFFPPVPEITDMPVKIDKYPSEWSRYGRAALTMAIFSGFQRPLESPSPPPEYVEENEVPKNAWLKNARSFVTNKMFTPGSGFDLYIDGVRFLPDSVTVSKVAGRVMDKNYDKVGPDVEAQSKLYSDIYNPEFDHRLEFREPVFPATSTLMLKVYTVDRLSKKLCCLGYAVLPIFLKLGSTDPPSNNSDTEKFSLNEGAHQIRIFNGAPDFSQPLGPSLIQKLKPVPCASLLVRIVLAACHPNGRPKETSEFPESQWEREGLVVAKQRYEEG
;
A
#
# COMPACT_ATOMS: atom_id res chain seq x y z
N MET A 1 15.54 80.15 4.09
CA MET A 1 16.89 79.70 4.49
C MET A 1 16.73 78.26 4.95
N GLU A 2 17.23 77.21 4.28
CA GLU A 2 18.60 77.00 3.76
C GLU A 2 19.66 77.16 4.86
N ARG A 3 20.59 76.22 5.10
CA ARG A 3 20.92 74.91 4.49
C ARG A 3 21.60 74.05 5.57
N GLN A 4 21.60 72.72 5.41
CA GLN A 4 22.82 71.93 5.16
C GLN A 4 22.51 70.42 5.14
N GLN A 5 22.74 69.79 3.99
CA GLN A 5 23.12 68.37 3.95
C GLN A 5 24.60 68.25 4.33
N ASN A 6 25.01 67.11 4.88
CA ASN A 6 26.41 66.71 4.87
C ASN A 6 26.47 65.18 4.74
N ASP A 7 27.13 64.68 3.69
CA ASP A 7 27.02 63.27 3.27
C ASP A 7 27.90 62.34 4.11
N GLY A 8 27.24 61.44 4.86
CA GLY A 8 27.90 60.39 5.63
C GLY A 8 28.32 59.22 4.74
N LEU A 9 29.49 59.30 4.10
CA LEU A 9 30.03 58.33 3.16
C LEU A 9 30.20 56.91 3.75
N ARG A 10 29.12 56.12 3.77
CA ARG A 10 29.16 54.70 4.19
C ARG A 10 29.71 53.82 3.07
N LYS A 11 30.96 53.37 3.26
CA LYS A 11 31.57 52.31 2.46
C LYS A 11 30.69 51.04 2.47
N THR A 12 30.40 50.48 1.30
CA THR A 12 29.79 49.16 1.18
C THR A 12 30.77 48.07 1.62
N PRO A 13 30.34 47.00 2.30
CA PRO A 13 31.22 45.88 2.62
C PRO A 13 31.65 45.16 1.33
N GLU A 14 32.90 44.71 1.30
CA GLU A 14 33.47 44.03 0.13
C GLU A 14 32.87 42.62 0.00
N LEU A 15 32.14 42.37 -1.10
CA LEU A 15 31.59 41.06 -1.42
C LEU A 15 32.72 40.08 -1.74
N SER A 16 32.67 38.88 -1.16
CA SER A 16 33.73 37.87 -1.29
C SER A 16 34.04 37.55 -2.75
N SER A 17 35.31 37.26 -3.03
CA SER A 17 35.81 36.90 -4.36
C SER A 17 35.08 35.69 -4.96
N GLU A 18 34.60 34.77 -4.12
CA GLU A 18 33.77 33.63 -4.51
C GLU A 18 32.42 34.05 -5.08
N PHE A 19 31.72 35.01 -4.45
CA PHE A 19 30.45 35.53 -4.97
C PHE A 19 30.64 36.26 -6.31
N GLN A 20 31.76 36.96 -6.47
CA GLN A 20 32.12 37.59 -7.74
C GLN A 20 32.39 36.54 -8.83
N ARG A 21 33.08 35.43 -8.50
CA ARG A 21 33.31 34.30 -9.43
C ARG A 21 32.00 33.63 -9.86
N LEU A 22 31.10 33.33 -8.90
CA LEU A 22 29.79 32.73 -9.20
C LEU A 22 28.95 33.64 -10.11
N LYS A 23 28.97 34.96 -9.87
CA LYS A 23 28.26 35.95 -10.69
C LYS A 23 28.81 36.03 -12.11
N ALA A 24 30.14 35.91 -12.29
CA ALA A 24 30.76 35.87 -13.62
C ALA A 24 30.36 34.59 -14.39
N GLU A 25 30.46 33.42 -13.76
CA GLU A 25 30.11 32.13 -14.37
C GLU A 25 28.62 32.05 -14.76
N HIS A 26 27.73 32.62 -13.93
CA HIS A 26 26.31 32.73 -14.27
C HIS A 26 26.05 33.69 -15.45
N LEU A 27 26.78 34.81 -15.53
CA LEU A 27 26.67 35.76 -16.63
C LEU A 27 27.13 35.16 -17.97
N GLU A 28 28.21 34.37 -17.94
CA GLU A 28 28.74 33.63 -19.11
C GLU A 28 27.73 32.60 -19.63
N LYS A 29 27.14 31.79 -18.72
CA LYS A 29 26.07 30.84 -19.06
C LYS A 29 24.83 31.52 -19.65
N MET A 30 24.45 32.68 -19.12
CA MET A 30 23.33 33.49 -19.64
C MET A 30 23.64 34.10 -21.02
N ALA A 31 24.90 34.44 -21.30
CA ALA A 31 25.33 34.90 -22.62
C ALA A 31 25.26 33.77 -23.68
N GLY A 32 25.74 32.57 -23.33
CA GLY A 32 25.68 31.38 -24.21
C GLY A 32 24.25 31.01 -24.60
N LEU A 33 23.35 30.87 -23.61
CA LEU A 33 21.93 30.56 -23.85
C LEU A 33 21.23 31.64 -24.71
N LYS A 34 21.62 32.91 -24.56
CA LYS A 34 21.08 33.98 -25.42
C LYS A 34 21.54 33.83 -26.87
N GLN A 35 22.81 33.51 -27.10
CA GLN A 35 23.36 33.29 -28.45
C GLN A 35 22.73 32.06 -29.14
N GLU A 36 22.49 30.98 -28.39
CA GLU A 36 21.78 29.79 -28.89
C GLU A 36 20.33 30.12 -29.29
N SER A 37 19.61 30.86 -28.45
CA SER A 37 18.24 31.32 -28.74
C SER A 37 18.16 32.23 -29.97
N GLU A 38 19.16 33.10 -30.17
CA GLU A 38 19.27 33.98 -31.34
C GLU A 38 19.52 33.17 -32.63
N MET A 39 20.38 32.13 -32.56
CA MET A 39 20.67 31.22 -33.67
C MET A 39 19.44 30.39 -34.08
N LEU A 40 18.68 29.86 -33.11
CA LEU A 40 17.43 29.13 -33.34
C LEU A 40 16.36 29.98 -34.04
N LYS A 41 16.26 31.27 -33.69
CA LYS A 41 15.38 32.21 -34.40
C LYS A 41 15.82 32.40 -35.85
N GLN A 42 17.11 32.61 -36.11
CA GLN A 42 17.62 32.76 -37.48
C GLN A 42 17.36 31.52 -38.35
N LEU A 43 17.52 30.31 -37.80
CA LEU A 43 17.19 29.07 -38.50
C LEU A 43 15.70 28.98 -38.87
N THR A 44 14.82 29.35 -37.93
CA THR A 44 13.36 29.37 -38.15
C THR A 44 12.96 30.40 -39.21
N GLU A 45 13.59 31.58 -39.21
CA GLU A 45 13.36 32.64 -40.19
C GLU A 45 13.82 32.22 -41.61
N ILE A 46 14.97 31.54 -41.71
CA ILE A 46 15.47 30.96 -42.98
C ILE A 46 14.52 29.90 -43.52
N GLU A 47 13.94 29.05 -42.66
CA GLU A 47 12.98 28.03 -43.07
C GLU A 47 11.65 28.64 -43.52
N ARG A 48 11.17 29.70 -42.85
CA ARG A 48 10.02 30.50 -43.29
C ARG A 48 10.25 31.10 -44.69
N MET A 49 11.38 31.79 -44.89
CA MET A 49 11.73 32.37 -46.19
C MET A 49 11.83 31.32 -47.31
N LYS A 50 12.44 30.16 -47.04
CA LYS A 50 12.49 29.04 -48.02
C LYS A 50 11.10 28.57 -48.46
N LYS A 51 10.14 28.53 -47.53
CA LYS A 51 8.78 28.10 -47.82
C LYS A 51 8.04 29.12 -48.71
N GLU A 52 8.13 30.40 -48.37
CA GLU A 52 7.57 31.50 -49.17
C GLU A 52 8.16 31.51 -50.60
N LEU A 53 9.46 31.26 -50.74
CA LEU A 53 10.14 31.17 -52.04
C LEU A 53 9.67 29.98 -52.90
N ASN A 54 9.21 28.89 -52.30
CA ASN A 54 8.62 27.76 -53.01
C ASN A 54 7.16 28.02 -53.42
N GLU A 55 6.38 28.71 -52.58
CA GLU A 55 4.99 29.08 -52.90
C GLU A 55 4.92 30.12 -54.03
N ILE A 56 5.93 30.99 -54.16
CA ILE A 56 6.07 31.94 -55.28
C ILE A 56 6.39 31.26 -56.63
N LYS A 57 7.09 30.11 -56.63
CA LYS A 57 7.51 29.38 -57.85
C LYS A 57 6.42 28.44 -58.41
N GLY A 58 5.17 28.89 -58.40
CA GLY A 58 3.99 28.04 -58.62
C GLY A 58 3.95 27.29 -59.96
N ASN A 59 4.24 25.99 -59.92
CA ASN A 59 4.04 25.05 -61.03
C ASN A 59 2.92 24.05 -60.70
N LYS A 60 1.98 23.86 -61.64
CA LYS A 60 0.97 22.79 -61.64
C LYS A 60 1.21 21.84 -62.80
N VAL A 61 0.90 20.55 -62.62
CA VAL A 61 0.71 19.57 -63.70
C VAL A 61 -0.61 18.83 -63.45
N VAL A 62 -1.25 18.35 -64.53
CA VAL A 62 -2.65 17.90 -64.57
C VAL A 62 -2.72 16.37 -64.82
N VAL A 63 -3.82 15.74 -64.38
CA VAL A 63 -4.10 14.30 -64.48
C VAL A 63 -4.76 13.94 -65.82
N THR A 64 -4.43 12.77 -66.38
CA THR A 64 -5.23 12.04 -67.39
C THR A 64 -5.18 10.52 -67.12
N ASN A 65 -5.98 9.74 -67.85
CA ASN A 65 -6.69 8.56 -67.34
C ASN A 65 -6.11 7.16 -67.66
N ASP A 66 -6.34 6.24 -66.69
CA ASP A 66 -6.84 4.86 -66.79
C ASP A 66 -6.09 3.67 -67.47
N GLU A 67 -6.48 2.49 -66.98
CA GLU A 67 -6.30 1.10 -67.47
C GLU A 67 -4.93 0.37 -67.41
N ASP A 68 -4.60 0.02 -66.16
CA ASP A 68 -4.25 -1.34 -65.69
C ASP A 68 -2.83 -1.93 -65.89
N LYS A 69 -2.41 -2.72 -64.87
CA LYS A 69 -1.21 -3.57 -64.80
C LYS A 69 0.16 -2.93 -65.09
N GLN A 70 0.59 -1.99 -64.25
CA GLN A 70 1.91 -2.13 -63.60
C GLN A 70 2.02 -1.40 -62.27
N LYS A 71 2.97 -1.83 -61.42
CA LYS A 71 3.22 -1.25 -60.09
C LYS A 71 3.91 0.10 -60.26
N TYR A 72 3.19 1.19 -60.00
CA TYR A 72 3.80 2.52 -59.92
C TYR A 72 4.11 2.90 -58.48
N GLU A 73 5.35 3.32 -58.27
CA GLU A 73 5.89 3.71 -56.96
C GLU A 73 5.31 5.05 -56.51
N THR A 74 4.90 5.15 -55.24
CA THR A 74 4.55 6.44 -54.65
C THR A 74 5.83 7.24 -54.38
N PRO A 75 5.89 8.55 -54.71
CA PRO A 75 7.09 9.36 -54.53
C PRO A 75 7.37 9.62 -53.05
N PHE A 76 8.12 8.71 -52.43
CA PHE A 76 8.61 8.73 -51.05
C PHE A 76 7.63 9.34 -50.02
N LEU A 77 6.44 8.72 -49.93
CA LEU A 77 5.81 8.58 -48.62
C LEU A 77 6.84 7.94 -47.68
N MET A 78 7.25 8.66 -46.64
CA MET A 78 8.07 8.08 -45.57
C MET A 78 7.28 6.89 -45.01
N SER A 79 7.79 5.67 -45.18
CA SER A 79 6.90 4.55 -45.50
C SER A 79 5.98 4.16 -44.34
N THR A 80 4.70 4.56 -44.41
CA THR A 80 3.65 4.19 -43.45
C THR A 80 3.39 2.69 -43.43
N SER A 81 3.86 1.94 -44.44
CA SER A 81 3.99 0.48 -44.43
C SER A 81 4.91 -0.08 -43.33
N GLY A 82 5.63 0.76 -42.57
CA GLY A 82 6.24 0.40 -41.29
C GLY A 82 5.31 0.66 -40.08
N MET A 83 4.49 1.71 -40.11
CA MET A 83 3.61 2.14 -39.01
C MET A 83 2.20 1.50 -39.03
N GLU A 84 1.74 0.97 -40.16
CA GLU A 84 0.57 0.06 -40.20
C GLU A 84 0.95 -1.39 -39.86
N LYS A 85 2.23 -1.76 -39.95
CA LYS A 85 2.71 -3.09 -39.54
C LYS A 85 2.95 -3.22 -38.03
N SER A 86 3.15 -2.12 -37.29
CA SER A 86 3.47 -2.18 -35.85
C SER A 86 2.32 -2.69 -34.98
N LEU A 87 1.07 -2.52 -35.41
CA LEU A 87 -0.14 -2.84 -34.63
C LEU A 87 -1.11 -3.75 -35.40
N LEU A 88 -0.61 -4.90 -35.87
CA LEU A 88 -1.46 -5.99 -36.39
C LEU A 88 -1.79 -7.01 -35.28
N PRO A 89 -2.97 -7.65 -35.31
CA PRO A 89 -3.29 -8.79 -34.44
C PRO A 89 -2.21 -9.87 -34.54
N SER A 90 -1.58 -10.19 -33.41
CA SER A 90 -0.34 -10.95 -33.33
C SER A 90 -0.27 -11.71 -32.00
N PRO A 91 0.63 -12.69 -31.84
CA PRO A 91 0.69 -13.50 -30.63
C PRO A 91 0.80 -12.64 -29.36
N TYR A 92 -0.16 -12.83 -28.48
CA TYR A 92 -0.28 -12.12 -27.21
C TYR A 92 0.50 -12.86 -26.12
N ASP A 93 1.21 -12.12 -25.27
CA ASP A 93 1.87 -12.67 -24.08
C ASP A 93 1.07 -12.25 -22.84
N PRO A 94 0.35 -13.18 -22.18
CA PRO A 94 -0.42 -12.90 -20.98
C PRO A 94 0.42 -12.38 -19.82
N SER A 95 1.73 -12.70 -19.78
CA SER A 95 2.63 -12.29 -18.70
C SER A 95 3.09 -10.85 -18.86
N ALA A 96 3.38 -10.42 -20.10
CA ALA A 96 3.75 -9.04 -20.41
C ALA A 96 2.53 -8.11 -20.46
N GLY A 97 1.40 -8.57 -21.00
CA GLY A 97 0.15 -7.81 -21.10
C GLY A 97 0.13 -6.79 -22.25
N PHE A 98 -0.60 -5.68 -22.05
CA PHE A 98 -0.79 -4.64 -23.07
C PHE A 98 -0.90 -3.23 -22.47
N SER A 99 -0.93 -2.21 -23.34
CA SER A 99 -1.28 -0.83 -22.99
C SER A 99 -2.43 -0.31 -23.86
N VAL A 100 -3.25 0.55 -23.25
CA VAL A 100 -4.23 1.39 -23.95
C VAL A 100 -3.69 2.83 -23.95
N PHE A 101 -3.51 3.43 -25.12
CA PHE A 101 -3.28 4.86 -25.25
C PHE A 101 -4.63 5.54 -25.46
N LEU A 102 -4.93 6.52 -24.60
CA LEU A 102 -6.11 7.39 -24.68
C LEU A 102 -5.64 8.71 -25.29
N ASP A 103 -5.74 8.83 -26.60
CA ASP A 103 -5.04 9.85 -27.37
C ASP A 103 -5.85 11.17 -27.42
N PHE A 104 -7.07 11.15 -27.96
CA PHE A 104 -7.94 12.33 -28.02
C PHE A 104 -9.43 11.98 -28.19
N VAL A 105 -10.29 12.99 -28.01
CA VAL A 105 -11.73 12.97 -28.30
C VAL A 105 -12.06 14.09 -29.28
N LEU A 106 -12.78 13.76 -30.35
CA LEU A 106 -13.27 14.71 -31.37
C LEU A 106 -14.80 14.75 -31.36
N GLY A 107 -15.39 15.78 -31.98
CA GLY A 107 -16.84 15.87 -32.20
C GLY A 107 -17.66 16.21 -30.95
N MET A 108 -17.02 16.74 -29.89
CA MET A 108 -17.70 17.15 -28.66
C MET A 108 -18.78 18.23 -28.94
N PRO A 109 -19.91 18.22 -28.21
CA PRO A 109 -20.87 19.33 -28.22
C PRO A 109 -20.21 20.67 -27.86
N SER A 110 -20.58 21.74 -28.55
CA SER A 110 -19.97 23.07 -28.38
C SER A 110 -20.20 23.71 -27.01
N SER A 111 -21.19 23.23 -26.24
CA SER A 111 -21.48 23.66 -24.86
C SER A 111 -20.61 22.98 -23.79
N SER A 112 -19.72 22.06 -24.14
CA SER A 112 -18.69 21.54 -23.22
C SER A 112 -17.37 22.27 -23.44
N ILE A 113 -16.84 22.89 -22.38
CA ILE A 113 -15.55 23.61 -22.40
C ILE A 113 -14.45 22.88 -21.62
N LYS A 114 -14.81 21.92 -20.76
CA LYS A 114 -13.87 21.02 -20.07
C LYS A 114 -14.44 19.60 -19.99
N CYS A 115 -13.58 18.60 -20.19
CA CYS A 115 -13.95 17.19 -20.08
C CYS A 115 -12.80 16.31 -19.53
N ARG A 116 -13.17 15.16 -18.98
CA ARG A 116 -12.27 14.05 -18.65
C ARG A 116 -12.91 12.73 -19.05
N LEU A 117 -12.11 11.68 -19.11
CA LEU A 117 -12.61 10.31 -19.22
C LEU A 117 -12.50 9.58 -17.88
N ALA A 118 -13.37 8.59 -17.66
CA ALA A 118 -13.21 7.60 -16.59
C ALA A 118 -13.22 6.21 -17.25
N VAL A 119 -12.10 5.50 -17.21
CA VAL A 119 -11.84 4.33 -18.06
C VAL A 119 -11.47 3.10 -17.23
N GLY A 120 -12.18 1.99 -17.42
CA GLY A 120 -11.91 0.72 -16.75
C GLY A 120 -12.09 -0.48 -17.68
N ILE A 121 -11.51 -1.62 -17.32
CA ILE A 121 -11.72 -2.89 -18.01
C ILE A 121 -12.85 -3.66 -17.31
N TYR A 122 -13.77 -4.20 -18.09
CA TYR A 122 -14.92 -4.99 -17.63
C TYR A 122 -14.98 -6.36 -18.31
N ASN A 123 -15.26 -7.40 -17.52
CA ASN A 123 -15.67 -8.73 -17.97
C ASN A 123 -17.21 -8.79 -17.98
N VAL A 124 -17.83 -8.55 -19.14
CA VAL A 124 -19.29 -8.39 -19.33
C VAL A 124 -19.92 -7.32 -18.44
N THR A 125 -20.17 -7.60 -17.16
CA THR A 125 -20.69 -6.66 -16.15
C THR A 125 -19.72 -6.35 -15.02
N GLU A 126 -18.78 -7.26 -14.74
CA GLU A 126 -17.84 -7.15 -13.63
C GLU A 126 -16.70 -6.20 -13.98
N LEU A 127 -16.33 -5.32 -13.05
CA LEU A 127 -15.20 -4.40 -13.19
C LEU A 127 -13.92 -5.13 -12.79
N VAL A 128 -13.01 -5.35 -13.75
CA VAL A 128 -11.78 -6.15 -13.59
C VAL A 128 -10.55 -5.29 -13.31
N SER A 129 -10.55 -4.02 -13.71
CA SER A 129 -9.53 -3.05 -13.31
C SER A 129 -10.14 -1.90 -12.51
N ASP A 130 -9.32 -1.10 -11.84
CA ASP A 130 -9.75 0.24 -11.43
C ASP A 130 -10.34 1.05 -12.59
N VAL A 131 -11.35 1.88 -12.30
CA VAL A 131 -11.78 2.96 -13.21
C VAL A 131 -10.80 4.12 -13.05
N LYS A 132 -9.88 4.24 -14.01
CA LYS A 132 -8.86 5.28 -14.09
C LYS A 132 -9.50 6.59 -14.59
N VAL A 133 -9.65 7.57 -13.70
CA VAL A 133 -10.17 8.91 -14.03
C VAL A 133 -9.04 9.79 -14.55
N LEU A 134 -9.16 10.25 -15.80
CA LEU A 134 -8.17 11.12 -16.44
C LEU A 134 -8.15 12.53 -15.83
N PRO A 135 -7.03 13.27 -16.00
CA PRO A 135 -6.97 14.71 -15.79
C PRO A 135 -8.06 15.48 -16.56
N LEU A 136 -8.40 16.65 -16.04
CA LEU A 136 -9.39 17.54 -16.65
C LEU A 136 -8.77 18.33 -17.81
N VAL A 137 -9.22 18.06 -19.03
CA VAL A 137 -8.75 18.68 -20.27
C VAL A 137 -9.72 19.76 -20.73
N ASN A 138 -9.18 20.88 -21.25
CA ASN A 138 -9.99 21.93 -21.88
C ASN A 138 -10.41 21.48 -23.29
N VAL A 139 -11.70 21.62 -23.60
CA VAL A 139 -12.25 21.36 -24.94
C VAL A 139 -12.03 22.61 -25.80
N VAL A 140 -11.39 22.46 -26.96
CA VAL A 140 -11.14 23.56 -27.89
C VAL A 140 -12.03 23.41 -29.12
N ASN A 141 -12.99 24.32 -29.27
CA ASN A 141 -13.81 24.44 -30.49
C ASN A 141 -12.96 25.07 -31.61
N LYS A 142 -12.37 24.23 -32.49
CA LYS A 142 -11.57 24.70 -33.65
C LYS A 142 -12.34 24.50 -34.95
N HIS A 143 -12.71 25.60 -35.61
CA HIS A 143 -13.16 25.56 -37.00
C HIS A 143 -11.97 25.29 -37.94
N ASN A 144 -11.59 24.02 -38.07
CA ASN A 144 -10.54 23.55 -38.97
C ASN A 144 -11.14 22.55 -39.96
N SER A 145 -11.13 22.88 -41.26
CA SER A 145 -11.70 22.05 -42.34
C SER A 145 -11.00 20.69 -42.54
N ARG A 146 -9.91 20.42 -41.82
CA ARG A 146 -9.16 19.15 -41.84
C ARG A 146 -9.47 18.21 -40.67
N ILE A 147 -10.46 18.52 -39.83
CA ILE A 147 -10.86 17.72 -38.65
C ILE A 147 -12.40 17.66 -38.59
N PRO A 148 -13.03 16.55 -38.15
CA PRO A 148 -14.48 16.49 -37.92
C PRO A 148 -15.00 17.63 -37.04
N SER A 149 -16.17 18.17 -37.39
CA SER A 149 -16.75 19.34 -36.73
C SER A 149 -17.16 19.07 -35.29
N GLY A 150 -16.70 19.90 -34.36
CA GLY A 150 -17.04 19.87 -32.94
C GLY A 150 -15.88 20.34 -32.05
N GLY A 151 -16.04 20.18 -30.74
CA GLY A 151 -14.96 20.40 -29.78
C GLY A 151 -13.92 19.28 -29.81
N VAL A 152 -12.66 19.66 -29.56
CA VAL A 152 -11.49 18.76 -29.54
C VAL A 152 -10.87 18.75 -28.15
N ALA A 153 -10.62 17.57 -27.58
CA ALA A 153 -9.87 17.39 -26.34
C ALA A 153 -8.74 16.38 -26.55
N VAL A 154 -7.51 16.73 -26.16
CA VAL A 154 -6.33 15.86 -26.29
C VAL A 154 -5.90 15.39 -24.90
N PHE A 155 -5.73 14.08 -24.75
CA PHE A 155 -5.32 13.45 -23.49
C PHE A 155 -3.88 12.97 -23.56
N GLY A 156 -3.54 12.15 -24.56
CA GLY A 156 -2.19 11.61 -24.77
C GLY A 156 -1.67 10.76 -23.60
N ILE A 157 -2.54 9.99 -22.95
CA ILE A 157 -2.21 9.21 -21.74
C ILE A 157 -2.13 7.73 -22.08
N MET A 158 -1.00 7.09 -21.78
CA MET A 158 -0.85 5.64 -21.79
C MET A 158 -1.31 5.03 -20.46
N TYR A 159 -2.02 3.91 -20.53
CA TYR A 159 -2.25 3.03 -19.39
C TYR A 159 -1.85 1.58 -19.68
N PRO A 160 -0.83 1.04 -18.98
CA PRO A 160 -0.53 -0.38 -19.03
C PRO A 160 -1.53 -1.22 -18.22
N PHE A 161 -1.66 -2.46 -18.67
CA PHE A 161 -2.42 -3.57 -18.10
C PHE A 161 -1.54 -4.83 -18.20
N PRO A 162 -0.50 -4.94 -17.34
CA PRO A 162 0.42 -6.09 -17.32
C PRO A 162 -0.29 -7.34 -16.77
N LYS A 163 0.27 -8.53 -17.04
CA LYS A 163 -0.20 -9.81 -16.48
C LYS A 163 -1.68 -10.13 -16.71
N CYS A 164 -2.27 -9.63 -17.80
CA CYS A 164 -3.69 -9.81 -18.12
C CYS A 164 -3.90 -11.06 -19.00
N ALA A 165 -4.80 -11.96 -18.61
CA ALA A 165 -5.16 -13.12 -19.43
C ALA A 165 -6.04 -12.71 -20.65
N PRO A 166 -5.91 -13.38 -21.81
CA PRO A 166 -6.72 -13.09 -23.00
C PRO A 166 -8.13 -13.66 -22.85
N ILE A 167 -8.97 -12.98 -22.08
CA ILE A 167 -10.35 -13.38 -21.85
C ILE A 167 -11.24 -12.64 -22.86
N GLN A 168 -11.88 -13.39 -23.77
CA GLN A 168 -12.64 -12.86 -24.91
C GLN A 168 -13.80 -11.91 -24.52
N THR A 169 -14.29 -11.99 -23.28
CA THR A 169 -15.34 -11.12 -22.73
C THR A 169 -14.83 -9.87 -22.02
N LEU A 170 -13.49 -9.65 -21.99
CA LEU A 170 -12.91 -8.39 -21.50
C LEU A 170 -13.09 -7.27 -22.50
N SER A 171 -13.47 -6.10 -21.98
CA SER A 171 -13.71 -4.89 -22.75
C SER A 171 -13.21 -3.66 -22.02
N VAL A 172 -12.62 -2.71 -22.73
CA VAL A 172 -12.36 -1.36 -22.21
C VAL A 172 -13.65 -0.54 -22.32
N ILE A 173 -14.06 0.06 -21.21
CA ILE A 173 -15.23 0.94 -21.13
C ILE A 173 -14.76 2.31 -20.66
N ALA A 174 -15.13 3.35 -21.41
CA ALA A 174 -14.77 4.73 -21.13
C ALA A 174 -16.03 5.59 -20.99
N GLU A 175 -16.23 6.19 -19.83
CA GLU A 175 -17.22 7.25 -19.60
C GLU A 175 -16.62 8.62 -19.97
N LEU A 176 -17.39 9.44 -20.67
CA LEU A 176 -17.10 10.85 -20.96
C LEU A 176 -17.81 11.74 -19.95
N GLN A 177 -17.03 12.42 -19.10
CA GLN A 177 -17.52 13.39 -18.13
C GLN A 177 -17.15 14.81 -18.55
N ALA A 178 -18.14 15.66 -18.83
CA ALA A 178 -17.90 17.04 -19.27
C ALA A 178 -18.91 18.02 -18.66
N ASN A 179 -18.54 19.30 -18.59
CA ASN A 179 -19.46 20.35 -18.14
C ASN A 179 -20.46 20.76 -19.25
N SER A 180 -21.44 21.57 -18.88
CA SER A 180 -22.32 22.30 -19.80
C SER A 180 -22.20 23.79 -19.50
N THR A 181 -22.12 24.63 -20.51
CA THR A 181 -22.35 26.09 -20.41
C THR A 181 -23.78 26.44 -20.02
N ASP A 182 -24.66 25.44 -20.07
CA ASP A 182 -26.11 25.56 -19.95
C ASP A 182 -26.61 25.30 -18.50
N ASP A 183 -25.72 24.93 -17.56
CA ASP A 183 -25.99 24.85 -16.12
C ASP A 183 -25.50 26.15 -15.43
N PRO A 184 -26.41 27.00 -14.93
CA PRO A 184 -26.05 28.28 -14.32
C PRO A 184 -25.59 28.19 -12.85
N GLN A 185 -25.64 27.02 -12.20
CA GLN A 185 -25.30 26.91 -10.77
C GLN A 185 -23.83 26.61 -10.51
N ASP A 186 -23.18 25.80 -11.36
CA ASP A 186 -21.74 25.53 -11.26
C ASP A 186 -21.16 25.23 -12.66
N PRO A 187 -20.51 26.21 -13.32
CA PRO A 187 -19.94 26.05 -14.65
C PRO A 187 -18.66 25.18 -14.67
N HIS A 188 -18.24 24.61 -13.55
CA HIS A 188 -17.10 23.69 -13.45
C HIS A 188 -17.52 22.25 -13.08
N LYS A 189 -18.79 22.04 -12.73
CA LYS A 189 -19.40 20.73 -12.48
C LYS A 189 -19.36 19.85 -13.73
N LEU A 190 -18.87 18.62 -13.55
CA LEU A 190 -18.80 17.61 -14.61
C LEU A 190 -19.99 16.67 -14.50
N PHE A 191 -20.62 16.38 -15.64
CA PHE A 191 -21.72 15.45 -15.77
C PHE A 191 -21.33 14.29 -16.68
N SER A 192 -21.89 13.11 -16.43
CA SER A 192 -21.82 12.00 -17.38
C SER A 192 -22.55 12.39 -18.66
N LYS A 193 -21.80 12.67 -19.74
CA LYS A 193 -22.35 13.05 -21.05
C LYS A 193 -22.53 11.85 -21.96
N GLY A 194 -21.69 10.83 -21.82
CA GLY A 194 -21.71 9.63 -22.65
C GLY A 194 -20.79 8.53 -22.15
N TRP A 195 -20.83 7.38 -22.81
CA TRP A 195 -19.95 6.25 -22.54
C TRP A 195 -19.70 5.43 -23.81
N THR A 196 -18.62 4.66 -23.85
CA THR A 196 -18.32 3.75 -24.96
C THR A 196 -17.66 2.47 -24.46
N LYS A 197 -17.71 1.41 -25.27
CA LYS A 197 -17.15 0.09 -24.98
C LYS A 197 -16.47 -0.46 -26.24
N MET A 198 -15.32 -1.11 -26.05
CA MET A 198 -14.64 -1.89 -27.07
C MET A 198 -14.07 -3.16 -26.41
N ASP A 199 -14.35 -4.31 -27.02
CA ASP A 199 -13.81 -5.60 -26.56
C ASP A 199 -12.29 -5.66 -26.83
N LEU A 200 -11.53 -6.46 -26.08
CA LEU A 200 -10.05 -6.39 -26.06
C LEU A 200 -9.35 -7.53 -26.80
N PHE A 201 -10.01 -8.69 -26.94
CA PHE A 201 -9.46 -9.90 -27.54
C PHE A 201 -10.39 -10.45 -28.62
N ASP A 202 -9.82 -11.08 -29.65
CA ASP A 202 -10.57 -11.82 -30.66
C ASP A 202 -10.85 -13.27 -30.24
N THR A 203 -11.66 -14.01 -31.00
CA THR A 203 -11.95 -15.43 -30.76
C THR A 203 -10.75 -16.38 -30.90
N ALA A 204 -9.54 -15.85 -31.18
CA ALA A 204 -8.27 -16.59 -31.21
C ALA A 204 -7.33 -16.16 -30.07
N ASP A 205 -7.88 -15.54 -29.03
CA ASP A 205 -7.18 -15.07 -27.81
C ASP A 205 -6.04 -14.07 -28.08
N ARG A 206 -6.11 -13.36 -29.22
CA ARG A 206 -5.15 -12.30 -29.58
C ARG A 206 -5.71 -10.94 -29.18
N LEU A 207 -4.86 -10.08 -28.64
CA LEU A 207 -5.18 -8.68 -28.42
C LEU A 207 -5.51 -8.02 -29.77
N ILE A 208 -6.66 -7.32 -29.88
CA ILE A 208 -7.06 -6.62 -31.11
C ILE A 208 -6.30 -5.30 -31.29
N SER A 209 -4.98 -5.45 -31.40
CA SER A 209 -4.00 -4.37 -31.57
C SER A 209 -4.38 -3.50 -32.77
N GLY A 210 -4.23 -2.18 -32.62
CA GLY A 210 -4.60 -1.25 -33.68
C GLY A 210 -4.82 0.18 -33.19
N ARG A 211 -5.21 1.05 -34.14
CA ARG A 211 -5.60 2.45 -33.90
C ARG A 211 -7.10 2.56 -34.15
N TRP A 212 -7.86 2.79 -33.09
CA TRP A 212 -9.31 2.59 -33.06
C TRP A 212 -10.05 3.88 -32.70
N LYS A 213 -11.16 4.14 -33.39
CA LYS A 213 -12.10 5.20 -33.03
C LYS A 213 -13.47 4.62 -32.67
N ILE A 214 -14.07 5.14 -31.59
CA ILE A 214 -15.23 4.54 -30.95
C ILE A 214 -16.25 5.63 -30.57
N PRO A 215 -17.50 5.60 -31.09
CA PRO A 215 -18.53 6.57 -30.74
C PRO A 215 -18.92 6.55 -29.26
N PHE A 216 -19.10 7.73 -28.65
CA PHE A 216 -19.74 7.85 -27.33
C PHE A 216 -21.26 7.78 -27.45
N ARG A 217 -21.87 6.88 -26.68
CA ARG A 217 -23.31 6.63 -26.61
C ARG A 217 -23.94 7.31 -25.40
N VAL A 218 -25.21 7.69 -25.48
CA VAL A 218 -25.90 8.36 -24.37
C VAL A 218 -26.00 7.46 -23.12
N PRO A 219 -25.94 8.02 -21.89
CA PRO A 219 -26.17 7.26 -20.65
C PRO A 219 -27.62 6.71 -20.57
N PRO A 220 -27.91 5.74 -19.68
CA PRO A 220 -27.02 5.14 -18.67
C PRO A 220 -26.03 4.13 -19.25
N ILE A 221 -24.92 3.90 -18.53
CA ILE A 221 -23.92 2.89 -18.84
C ILE A 221 -24.53 1.49 -18.70
N LYS A 222 -24.35 0.63 -19.72
CA LYS A 222 -24.88 -0.74 -19.76
C LYS A 222 -23.81 -1.71 -20.26
N THR A 223 -22.87 -2.02 -19.38
CA THR A 223 -21.64 -2.80 -19.68
C THR A 223 -21.91 -4.16 -20.35
N TYR A 224 -23.01 -4.81 -19.98
CA TYR A 224 -23.48 -6.09 -20.53
C TYR A 224 -23.84 -6.08 -22.03
N LEU A 225 -24.03 -4.92 -22.65
CA LEU A 225 -24.41 -4.87 -24.07
C LEU A 225 -23.27 -5.36 -24.97
N SER A 226 -23.62 -6.12 -26.00
CA SER A 226 -22.73 -6.37 -27.13
C SER A 226 -22.47 -5.08 -27.91
N TYR A 227 -21.37 -5.01 -28.66
CA TYR A 227 -21.06 -3.87 -29.54
C TYR A 227 -22.20 -3.58 -30.54
N ASN A 228 -22.89 -4.62 -31.02
CA ASN A 228 -24.06 -4.52 -31.90
C ASN A 228 -25.27 -3.84 -31.24
N GLU A 229 -25.52 -4.11 -29.96
CA GLU A 229 -26.61 -3.47 -29.21
C GLU A 229 -26.24 -2.05 -28.77
N LEU A 230 -24.98 -1.83 -28.38
CA LEU A 230 -24.43 -0.51 -28.08
C LEU A 230 -24.59 0.45 -29.26
N ASN A 231 -24.37 -0.05 -30.49
CA ASN A 231 -24.52 0.75 -31.71
C ASN A 231 -25.98 1.17 -32.00
N ARG A 232 -26.98 0.59 -31.32
CA ARG A 232 -28.39 1.04 -31.36
C ARG A 232 -28.68 2.22 -30.43
N ILE A 233 -27.78 2.54 -29.50
CA ILE A 233 -27.92 3.70 -28.60
C ILE A 233 -27.49 4.97 -29.37
N PRO A 234 -28.23 6.10 -29.27
CA PRO A 234 -27.84 7.36 -29.89
C PRO A 234 -26.42 7.82 -29.50
N GLN A 235 -25.70 8.40 -30.46
CA GLN A 235 -24.39 9.01 -30.24
C GLN A 235 -24.53 10.40 -29.57
N VAL A 236 -23.56 10.77 -28.75
CA VAL A 236 -23.53 12.04 -28.02
C VAL A 236 -22.99 13.15 -28.94
N GLY A 237 -23.89 13.77 -29.70
CA GLY A 237 -23.49 14.67 -30.78
C GLY A 237 -22.69 13.90 -31.83
N MET A 238 -21.46 14.33 -32.10
CA MET A 238 -20.52 13.61 -32.96
C MET A 238 -19.34 13.02 -32.17
N ALA A 239 -19.47 12.89 -30.84
CA ALA A 239 -18.35 12.58 -29.96
C ALA A 239 -17.80 11.16 -30.22
N GLU A 240 -16.48 11.08 -30.45
CA GLU A 240 -15.73 9.85 -30.70
C GLU A 240 -14.44 9.84 -29.89
N LEU A 241 -14.16 8.71 -29.23
CA LEU A 241 -12.89 8.42 -28.56
C LEU A 241 -11.89 7.82 -29.54
N TYR A 242 -10.65 8.32 -29.55
CA TYR A 242 -9.54 7.80 -30.36
C TYR A 242 -8.51 7.16 -29.43
N ILE A 243 -8.26 5.86 -29.62
CA ILE A 243 -7.34 5.05 -28.80
C ILE A 243 -6.35 4.25 -29.66
N ARG A 244 -5.25 3.82 -29.04
CA ARG A 244 -4.40 2.74 -29.56
C ARG A 244 -4.36 1.58 -28.58
N LEU A 245 -4.54 0.36 -29.08
CA LEU A 245 -4.38 -0.88 -28.30
C LEU A 245 -3.08 -1.56 -28.75
N VAL A 246 -2.17 -1.80 -27.80
CA VAL A 246 -0.75 -2.08 -28.08
C VAL A 246 -0.22 -3.19 -27.16
N ASN A 247 0.33 -4.28 -27.70
CA ASN A 247 0.99 -5.32 -26.87
C ASN A 247 2.17 -4.72 -26.10
N ALA A 248 2.44 -5.22 -24.88
CA ALA A 248 3.48 -4.67 -24.00
C ALA A 248 4.88 -4.59 -24.66
N ARG A 249 5.22 -5.52 -25.56
CA ARG A 249 6.48 -5.51 -26.33
C ARG A 249 6.60 -4.33 -27.30
N ASP A 250 5.48 -3.86 -27.85
CA ASP A 250 5.39 -2.84 -28.91
C ASP A 250 5.23 -1.42 -28.31
N VAL A 251 4.97 -1.31 -27.00
CA VAL A 251 4.73 -0.06 -26.26
C VAL A 251 5.81 0.99 -26.47
N LYS A 252 7.10 0.61 -26.38
CA LYS A 252 8.22 1.56 -26.52
C LYS A 252 8.28 2.25 -27.88
N GLN A 253 7.71 1.64 -28.93
CA GLN A 253 7.63 2.26 -30.26
C GLN A 253 6.45 3.23 -30.36
N GLU A 254 5.31 2.91 -29.74
CA GLU A 254 4.10 3.73 -29.77
C GLU A 254 4.14 4.90 -28.77
N GLU A 255 4.87 4.78 -27.67
CA GLU A 255 5.05 5.83 -26.65
C GLU A 255 5.78 7.07 -27.20
N ILE A 256 6.68 6.89 -28.17
CA ILE A 256 7.41 7.97 -28.86
C ILE A 256 6.45 8.81 -29.74
N LEU A 257 5.27 8.29 -30.11
CA LEU A 257 4.32 8.95 -31.00
C LEU A 257 3.38 9.89 -30.23
N SER A 258 3.70 11.18 -30.24
CA SER A 258 2.82 12.25 -29.76
C SER A 258 1.52 12.31 -30.58
N PRO A 259 0.34 12.16 -29.97
CA PRO A 259 -0.92 12.06 -30.72
C PRO A 259 -1.42 13.43 -31.21
N GLN A 260 -1.64 13.53 -32.52
CA GLN A 260 -2.16 14.75 -33.14
C GLN A 260 -3.59 14.53 -33.67
N PRO A 261 -4.58 15.37 -33.32
CA PRO A 261 -5.94 15.32 -33.88
C PRO A 261 -6.03 15.34 -35.41
N LEU A 262 -5.01 15.84 -36.13
CA LEU A 262 -4.96 15.77 -37.59
C LEU A 262 -4.69 14.34 -38.12
N GLN A 263 -4.20 13.42 -37.29
CA GLN A 263 -3.95 12.02 -37.64
C GLN A 263 -5.20 11.13 -37.45
N TYR A 264 -6.38 11.70 -37.18
CA TYR A 264 -7.63 10.94 -36.95
C TYR A 264 -7.96 9.95 -38.08
N TYR A 265 -7.53 10.23 -39.32
CA TYR A 265 -7.68 9.35 -40.49
C TYR A 265 -6.92 8.01 -40.37
N MET A 266 -5.95 7.90 -39.46
CA MET A 266 -5.23 6.64 -39.18
C MET A 266 -6.05 5.68 -38.30
N TYR A 267 -7.15 6.15 -37.69
CA TYR A 267 -7.95 5.39 -36.73
C TYR A 267 -9.20 4.83 -37.40
N LYS A 268 -9.40 3.52 -37.25
CA LYS A 268 -10.44 2.74 -37.92
C LYS A 268 -11.54 2.38 -36.91
N TYR A 269 -12.76 2.06 -37.36
CA TYR A 269 -13.77 1.51 -36.46
C TYR A 269 -13.46 0.03 -36.18
N PRO A 270 -13.72 -0.49 -34.96
CA PRO A 270 -13.69 -1.92 -34.68
C PRO A 270 -14.57 -2.73 -35.66
N THR A 271 -14.03 -3.85 -36.15
CA THR A 271 -14.73 -4.77 -37.07
C THR A 271 -15.78 -5.61 -36.34
N LEU A 272 -16.88 -5.95 -37.01
CA LEU A 272 -18.06 -6.57 -36.39
C LEU A 272 -17.97 -8.11 -36.26
N ASP A 273 -16.98 -8.74 -36.89
CA ASP A 273 -16.93 -10.19 -37.14
C ASP A 273 -16.37 -11.02 -35.96
N ASN A 274 -16.91 -10.82 -34.74
CA ASN A 274 -16.54 -11.58 -33.54
C ASN A 274 -17.76 -12.43 -33.08
N PRO A 275 -17.87 -13.72 -33.50
CA PRO A 275 -19.13 -14.47 -33.44
C PRO A 275 -19.40 -15.15 -32.08
N VAL A 276 -19.56 -14.36 -31.01
CA VAL A 276 -19.92 -14.86 -29.67
C VAL A 276 -21.22 -14.20 -29.18
N HIS A 277 -22.35 -14.91 -29.35
CA HIS A 277 -23.50 -14.99 -28.42
C HIS A 277 -24.75 -15.62 -29.07
N HIS A 278 -24.87 -16.96 -29.00
CA HIS A 278 -26.12 -17.67 -29.33
C HIS A 278 -26.47 -18.76 -28.28
N TYR A 279 -26.69 -18.34 -27.02
CA TYR A 279 -27.38 -19.17 -26.03
C TYR A 279 -28.92 -19.09 -26.18
N SER A 280 -29.42 -19.59 -27.30
CA SER A 280 -30.85 -19.82 -27.49
C SER A 280 -31.28 -21.08 -26.73
N ARG A 281 -32.35 -20.98 -25.92
CA ARG A 281 -32.92 -22.11 -25.18
C ARG A 281 -33.31 -23.26 -26.13
N GLN A 282 -32.86 -24.48 -25.86
CA GLN A 282 -33.57 -25.69 -26.29
C GLN A 282 -33.45 -26.84 -25.29
N ARG A 283 -34.28 -27.87 -25.47
CA ARG A 283 -34.64 -28.87 -24.44
C ARG A 283 -33.70 -30.08 -24.41
N ILE A 284 -33.69 -30.75 -23.27
CA ILE A 284 -33.19 -32.12 -23.08
C ILE A 284 -33.90 -33.07 -24.05
N VAL A 285 -33.14 -33.72 -24.94
CA VAL A 285 -33.37 -35.09 -25.43
C VAL A 285 -31.98 -35.71 -25.61
N GLY A 286 -31.73 -36.86 -24.98
CA GLY A 286 -30.44 -37.55 -25.07
C GLY A 286 -30.42 -38.66 -26.12
N LYS A 287 -29.24 -38.95 -26.69
CA LYS A 287 -28.87 -40.24 -27.31
C LYS A 287 -27.36 -40.33 -27.57
N THR A 288 -26.76 -41.44 -27.14
CA THR A 288 -25.51 -42.01 -27.67
C THR A 288 -25.86 -43.16 -28.64
N PRO A 289 -24.91 -43.89 -29.27
CA PRO A 289 -23.47 -43.68 -29.47
C PRO A 289 -23.04 -43.75 -30.96
N SER A 290 -21.75 -43.68 -31.27
CA SER A 290 -21.04 -44.67 -32.12
C SER A 290 -19.52 -44.40 -32.19
N THR A 291 -18.76 -45.41 -32.60
CA THR A 291 -17.30 -45.53 -32.41
C THR A 291 -16.56 -45.67 -33.73
N ARG A 292 -15.30 -45.22 -33.82
CA ARG A 292 -14.18 -46.05 -34.33
C ARG A 292 -12.80 -45.49 -34.01
N GLU A 293 -11.82 -46.38 -33.98
CA GLU A 293 -10.47 -46.14 -33.47
C GLU A 293 -9.40 -45.89 -34.56
N SER A 294 -8.28 -45.30 -34.15
CA SER A 294 -6.93 -45.73 -34.56
C SER A 294 -5.94 -45.49 -33.41
N ILE A 295 -4.88 -46.29 -33.34
CA ILE A 295 -3.97 -46.40 -32.20
C ILE A 295 -2.63 -45.71 -32.50
N ASP A 296 -2.01 -45.10 -31.49
CA ASP A 296 -0.55 -45.06 -31.35
C ASP A 296 -0.15 -44.96 -29.86
N GLU A 297 0.98 -45.56 -29.48
CA GLU A 297 1.37 -45.79 -28.07
C GLU A 297 2.76 -45.16 -27.76
N PRO A 298 2.91 -44.40 -26.66
CA PRO A 298 4.19 -43.77 -26.31
C PRO A 298 5.15 -44.71 -25.55
N PRO A 299 6.48 -44.61 -25.76
CA PRO A 299 7.46 -45.56 -25.23
C PRO A 299 7.79 -45.40 -23.74
N LEU A 300 8.23 -46.50 -23.13
CA LEU A 300 8.61 -46.63 -21.71
C LEU A 300 9.97 -45.97 -21.37
N PRO A 301 10.18 -45.50 -20.13
CA PRO A 301 11.46 -45.00 -19.64
C PRO A 301 12.42 -46.11 -19.15
N PRO A 302 13.75 -45.92 -19.24
CA PRO A 302 14.77 -46.85 -18.72
C PRO A 302 14.98 -46.77 -17.19
N PRO A 303 15.67 -47.74 -16.56
CA PRO A 303 15.44 -48.11 -15.14
C PRO A 303 16.36 -47.46 -14.08
N THR A 304 15.89 -47.53 -12.82
CA THR A 304 16.49 -46.94 -11.60
C THR A 304 17.38 -47.90 -10.81
N ALA A 305 18.56 -47.46 -10.35
CA ALA A 305 19.24 -47.96 -9.13
C ALA A 305 20.48 -47.10 -8.76
N PRO A 306 20.93 -47.05 -7.49
CA PRO A 306 20.21 -47.29 -6.22
C PRO A 306 20.36 -46.14 -5.19
N TYR A 307 19.61 -46.24 -4.09
CA TYR A 307 19.66 -45.31 -2.95
C TYR A 307 20.94 -45.44 -2.10
N ARG A 308 21.27 -44.36 -1.37
CA ARG A 308 21.34 -44.47 0.11
C ARG A 308 20.35 -43.50 0.76
N ARG A 309 19.69 -44.00 1.80
CA ARG A 309 18.85 -43.23 2.72
C ARG A 309 19.68 -42.96 3.98
N ASP A 310 19.42 -41.85 4.64
CA ASP A 310 19.18 -41.88 6.08
C ASP A 310 17.87 -41.15 6.36
N MET A 311 17.02 -41.76 7.19
CA MET A 311 15.64 -41.33 7.37
C MET A 311 15.15 -41.67 8.78
N ARG A 312 14.94 -40.65 9.62
CA ARG A 312 14.18 -40.68 10.88
C ARG A 312 13.81 -39.24 11.24
N GLY A 313 12.54 -38.84 11.31
CA GLY A 313 11.35 -39.56 10.87
C GLY A 313 10.11 -38.65 10.98
N ALA A 314 9.34 -38.53 9.90
CA ALA A 314 8.05 -37.86 9.94
C ALA A 314 6.99 -38.80 10.54
N ILE A 315 6.13 -38.29 11.43
CA ILE A 315 4.96 -39.02 11.94
C ILE A 315 3.71 -38.47 11.24
N SER A 316 2.81 -39.38 10.85
CA SER A 316 1.65 -39.06 10.01
C SER A 316 0.55 -38.31 10.77
N LEU A 317 -0.15 -37.41 10.07
CA LEU A 317 -1.30 -36.66 10.57
C LEU A 317 -2.60 -37.49 10.51
N THR A 318 -2.74 -38.47 11.40
CA THR A 318 -4.03 -39.13 11.69
C THR A 318 -4.14 -39.55 13.15
N SER A 319 -5.29 -39.25 13.76
CA SER A 319 -5.71 -39.67 15.12
C SER A 319 -4.88 -39.14 16.29
N LEU A 320 -5.37 -38.07 16.91
CA LEU A 320 -5.39 -37.94 18.37
C LEU A 320 -6.76 -37.36 18.78
N LYS A 321 -7.45 -38.04 19.69
CA LYS A 321 -8.68 -37.52 20.33
C LYS A 321 -8.30 -36.58 21.47
N SER A 322 -9.28 -35.82 21.94
CA SER A 322 -9.18 -35.01 23.14
C SER A 322 -8.86 -35.85 24.38
N GLU A 323 -7.73 -35.58 25.02
CA GLU A 323 -7.51 -35.84 26.44
C GLU A 323 -7.25 -34.50 27.16
N HIS A 324 -7.64 -34.43 28.42
CA HIS A 324 -7.69 -33.21 29.22
C HIS A 324 -7.27 -33.56 30.66
N ASN A 325 -6.69 -32.58 31.37
CA ASN A 325 -6.06 -32.73 32.69
C ASN A 325 -4.71 -33.50 32.59
N HIS A 326 -3.63 -33.10 33.26
CA HIS A 326 -3.58 -32.49 34.59
C HIS A 326 -2.70 -31.23 34.72
N SER A 327 -3.09 -30.41 35.69
CA SER A 327 -2.31 -29.42 36.46
C SER A 327 -0.89 -29.07 36.00
N ASP A 328 -0.72 -27.82 35.58
CA ASP A 328 0.48 -27.05 35.90
C ASP A 328 0.08 -25.61 36.26
N SER A 329 0.51 -25.09 37.42
CA SER A 329 0.06 -23.81 37.99
C SER A 329 0.81 -22.60 37.40
N SER A 330 1.01 -22.64 36.08
CA SER A 330 1.75 -21.64 35.31
C SER A 330 1.24 -20.21 35.53
N SER A 331 2.16 -19.23 35.54
CA SER A 331 1.84 -17.87 35.95
C SER A 331 0.84 -17.20 35.02
N SER A 332 -0.38 -16.99 35.50
CA SER A 332 -1.38 -16.16 34.83
C SER A 332 -0.81 -14.76 34.57
N ILE A 333 -0.69 -14.40 33.30
CA ILE A 333 -0.27 -13.07 32.85
C ILE A 333 -1.49 -12.39 32.24
N THR A 334 -1.89 -11.27 32.82
CA THR A 334 -2.84 -10.34 32.21
C THR A 334 -2.06 -9.20 31.56
N GLY A 335 -2.35 -8.91 30.30
CA GLY A 335 -1.65 -7.85 29.56
C GLY A 335 -2.60 -6.93 28.82
N PHE A 336 -2.10 -5.70 28.61
CA PHE A 336 -2.80 -4.63 27.91
C PHE A 336 -1.91 -4.09 26.79
N GLN A 337 -2.48 -3.84 25.61
CA GLN A 337 -1.78 -3.19 24.50
C GLN A 337 -2.67 -2.10 23.89
N VAL A 338 -2.21 -0.86 23.87
CA VAL A 338 -2.89 0.24 23.16
C VAL A 338 -2.43 0.23 21.70
N ASP A 339 -3.38 0.21 20.76
CA ASP A 339 -3.07 0.22 19.33
C ASP A 339 -3.36 1.60 18.72
N GLN A 340 -4.62 2.07 18.78
CA GLN A 340 -5.07 3.27 18.07
C GLN A 340 -6.14 4.05 18.85
N LEU A 341 -6.15 5.37 18.68
CA LEU A 341 -7.24 6.26 19.11
C LEU A 341 -7.73 7.07 17.90
N TYR A 342 -8.99 6.87 17.52
CA TYR A 342 -9.62 7.47 16.35
C TYR A 342 -10.48 8.69 16.73
N LYS A 343 -10.57 9.66 15.81
CA LYS A 343 -11.49 10.80 15.79
C LYS A 343 -11.45 11.68 17.05
N ALA A 344 -10.28 11.71 17.71
CA ALA A 344 -9.99 12.60 18.83
C ALA A 344 -9.41 13.95 18.34
N ILE A 345 -9.48 14.98 19.18
CA ILE A 345 -9.00 16.33 18.88
C ILE A 345 -7.47 16.34 18.68
N ASP A 346 -6.96 17.28 17.87
CA ASP A 346 -5.53 17.49 17.60
C ASP A 346 -4.76 18.03 18.81
N GLY A 347 -3.52 17.56 18.98
CA GLY A 347 -2.72 17.76 20.17
C GLY A 347 -1.76 16.61 20.48
N GLU A 348 -1.25 16.60 21.72
CA GLU A 348 -0.46 15.51 22.30
C GLU A 348 -1.34 14.69 23.25
N ALA A 349 -1.56 13.41 22.92
CA ALA A 349 -2.42 12.50 23.67
C ALA A 349 -1.60 11.52 24.52
N LYS A 350 -2.10 11.20 25.72
CA LYS A 350 -1.49 10.20 26.61
C LYS A 350 -2.58 9.43 27.34
N ILE A 351 -2.42 8.11 27.41
CA ILE A 351 -3.46 7.21 27.89
C ILE A 351 -3.00 6.52 29.17
N LYS A 352 -3.82 6.58 30.22
CA LYS A 352 -3.66 5.90 31.50
C LYS A 352 -4.69 4.80 31.61
N ILE A 353 -4.25 3.58 31.85
CA ILE A 353 -5.10 2.41 32.03
C ILE A 353 -5.00 2.00 33.49
N THR A 354 -6.13 1.85 34.17
CA THR A 354 -6.19 1.30 35.53
C THR A 354 -7.27 0.23 35.60
N ALA A 355 -6.94 -0.95 36.14
CA ALA A 355 -7.94 -1.97 36.44
C ALA A 355 -8.41 -1.84 37.89
N TYR A 356 -9.72 -1.98 38.10
CA TYR A 356 -10.39 -1.83 39.38
C TYR A 356 -11.30 -3.03 39.69
N SER A 357 -11.56 -3.23 40.99
CA SER A 357 -12.69 -4.00 41.49
C SER A 357 -13.90 -3.08 41.64
N GLN A 358 -15.02 -3.44 41.03
CA GLN A 358 -16.26 -2.66 41.11
C GLN A 358 -17.01 -2.84 42.45
N GLN A 359 -16.58 -3.77 43.31
CA GLN A 359 -17.28 -4.07 44.56
C GLN A 359 -16.94 -3.09 45.70
N ASP A 360 -15.75 -2.51 45.65
CA ASP A 360 -15.12 -1.67 46.66
C ASP A 360 -14.49 -0.40 46.04
N GLY A 361 -14.36 -0.34 44.72
CA GLY A 361 -13.75 0.78 44.00
C GLY A 361 -12.22 0.70 43.92
N GLU A 362 -11.62 -0.34 44.50
CA GLU A 362 -10.17 -0.44 44.70
C GLU A 362 -9.41 -0.85 43.44
N ILE A 363 -8.14 -0.43 43.36
CA ILE A 363 -7.25 -0.80 42.24
C ILE A 363 -6.84 -2.27 42.38
N LEU A 364 -7.00 -3.05 41.30
CA LEU A 364 -6.58 -4.46 41.32
C LEU A 364 -5.08 -4.58 41.53
N LYS A 365 -4.67 -5.59 42.29
CA LYS A 365 -3.26 -5.89 42.58
C LYS A 365 -2.78 -7.11 41.79
N ALA A 366 -1.55 -7.02 41.33
CA ALA A 366 -0.75 -8.07 40.72
C ALA A 366 0.19 -8.71 41.77
N ALA A 367 1.06 -9.62 41.32
CA ALA A 367 2.15 -10.16 42.13
C ALA A 367 2.95 -9.06 42.83
N GLY A 368 3.31 -9.28 44.10
CA GLY A 368 4.04 -8.28 44.90
C GLY A 368 3.23 -7.03 45.23
N ASP A 369 1.89 -7.13 45.31
CA ASP A 369 0.94 -6.04 45.59
C ASP A 369 0.99 -4.85 44.59
N THR A 370 1.60 -5.07 43.41
CA THR A 370 1.77 -4.02 42.40
C THR A 370 0.40 -3.60 41.83
N PRO A 371 0.03 -2.31 41.84
CA PRO A 371 -1.24 -1.86 41.27
C PRO A 371 -1.28 -2.08 39.76
N VAL A 372 -2.40 -2.58 39.25
CA VAL A 372 -2.63 -2.85 37.83
C VAL A 372 -2.98 -1.52 37.12
N MET A 373 -1.94 -0.69 36.97
CA MET A 373 -1.98 0.61 36.33
C MET A 373 -0.80 0.77 35.36
N CYS A 374 -1.04 1.34 34.18
CA CYS A 374 0.03 1.76 33.27
C CYS A 374 -0.31 3.07 32.56
N VAL A 375 0.70 3.64 31.90
CA VAL A 375 0.55 4.84 31.08
C VAL A 375 1.34 4.67 29.78
N THR A 376 0.77 5.09 28.66
CA THR A 376 1.49 5.19 27.39
C THR A 376 2.58 6.27 27.44
N LYS A 377 3.51 6.22 26.50
CA LYS A 377 4.20 7.43 26.05
C LYS A 377 3.16 8.45 25.53
N SER A 378 3.56 9.72 25.50
CA SER A 378 2.85 10.71 24.70
C SER A 378 2.87 10.28 23.22
N CYS A 379 1.76 10.49 22.52
CA CYS A 379 1.61 10.26 21.08
C CYS A 379 1.00 11.53 20.44
N LYS A 380 1.45 11.89 19.23
CA LYS A 380 0.89 12.99 18.44
C LYS A 380 0.18 12.41 17.22
N GLN A 381 -0.67 13.20 16.57
CA GLN A 381 -1.21 12.82 15.26
C GLN A 381 -0.05 12.80 14.26
N ASP A 382 0.25 11.61 13.74
CA ASP A 382 1.59 11.30 13.20
C ASP A 382 1.67 11.42 11.67
N PHE A 383 0.74 10.78 10.96
CA PHE A 383 0.61 10.85 9.50
C PHE A 383 -0.85 10.91 9.01
N LEU A 384 -1.82 10.84 9.92
CA LEU A 384 -3.25 10.92 9.63
C LEU A 384 -3.94 11.84 10.63
N LYS A 385 -4.70 12.80 10.10
CA LYS A 385 -5.49 13.71 10.92
C LYS A 385 -6.57 12.92 11.69
N ASP A 386 -6.78 13.32 12.94
CA ASP A 386 -7.71 12.77 13.91
C ASP A 386 -7.41 11.29 14.28
N ILE A 387 -6.18 10.78 14.07
CA ILE A 387 -5.78 9.41 14.44
C ILE A 387 -4.42 9.39 15.13
N TYR A 388 -4.38 8.78 16.32
CA TYR A 388 -3.15 8.50 17.07
C TYR A 388 -2.82 7.01 16.98
N VAL A 389 -1.55 6.69 16.70
CA VAL A 389 -1.06 5.31 16.53
C VAL A 389 -0.03 5.03 17.61
N PHE A 390 -0.44 4.25 18.62
CA PHE A 390 0.41 3.93 19.77
C PHE A 390 1.35 2.74 19.50
N GLY A 391 1.13 1.97 18.42
CA GLY A 391 2.09 0.98 17.92
C GLY A 391 2.13 -0.32 18.75
N LEU A 392 3.29 -0.68 19.30
CA LEU A 392 3.49 -1.82 20.20
C LEU A 392 3.56 -1.39 21.68
N GLN A 393 2.71 -0.44 22.10
CA GLN A 393 2.67 0.01 23.49
C GLN A 393 1.86 -0.95 24.37
N GLU A 394 2.56 -1.94 24.92
CA GLU A 394 2.02 -2.91 25.86
C GLU A 394 2.64 -2.87 27.27
N VAL A 395 1.92 -3.47 28.22
CA VAL A 395 2.32 -3.73 29.60
C VAL A 395 1.81 -5.11 30.04
N ARG A 396 2.45 -5.73 31.03
CA ARG A 396 2.16 -7.08 31.51
C ARG A 396 2.14 -7.11 33.04
N PHE A 397 1.14 -7.79 33.60
CA PHE A 397 0.97 -7.98 35.04
C PHE A 397 0.84 -9.48 35.35
N ARG A 398 1.65 -9.97 36.28
CA ARG A 398 1.66 -11.38 36.71
C ARG A 398 0.67 -11.57 37.87
N GLN A 399 -0.05 -12.69 37.89
CA GLN A 399 -0.93 -13.12 38.99
C GLN A 399 -2.01 -12.09 39.41
N VAL A 400 -2.53 -11.31 38.46
CA VAL A 400 -3.63 -10.36 38.71
C VAL A 400 -4.85 -11.11 39.25
N GLN A 401 -5.34 -10.67 40.41
CA GLN A 401 -6.59 -11.17 40.96
C GLN A 401 -7.76 -10.36 40.36
N TRP A 402 -8.63 -11.04 39.63
CA TRP A 402 -9.80 -10.45 38.96
C TRP A 402 -11.01 -11.38 39.06
N ASN A 403 -12.20 -10.84 38.87
CA ASN A 403 -13.47 -11.59 38.87
C ASN A 403 -14.48 -10.97 37.88
N SER A 404 -15.72 -11.45 37.85
CA SER A 404 -16.77 -10.94 36.94
C SER A 404 -17.34 -9.56 37.30
N LYS A 405 -16.79 -8.87 38.30
CA LYS A 405 -16.98 -7.44 38.64
C LYS A 405 -15.67 -6.65 38.51
N SER A 406 -14.63 -7.21 37.91
CA SER A 406 -13.42 -6.44 37.60
C SER A 406 -13.63 -5.65 36.31
N ILE A 407 -13.21 -4.38 36.30
CA ILE A 407 -13.31 -3.49 35.13
C ILE A 407 -11.98 -2.79 34.86
N VAL A 408 -11.72 -2.43 33.61
CA VAL A 408 -10.62 -1.56 33.20
C VAL A 408 -11.20 -0.20 32.85
N VAL A 409 -10.75 0.87 33.52
CA VAL A 409 -11.07 2.24 33.15
C VAL A 409 -9.85 2.86 32.47
N VAL A 410 -10.08 3.44 31.30
CA VAL A 410 -9.05 4.08 30.49
C VAL A 410 -9.32 5.58 30.44
N ARG A 411 -8.33 6.37 30.88
CA ARG A 411 -8.35 7.84 30.88
C ARG A 411 -7.46 8.35 29.76
N VAL A 412 -8.00 9.25 28.93
CA VAL A 412 -7.33 9.87 27.78
C VAL A 412 -7.09 11.34 28.12
N TYR A 413 -5.83 11.69 28.36
CA TYR A 413 -5.39 13.05 28.57
C TYR A 413 -4.92 13.65 27.25
N LEU A 414 -5.22 14.93 27.02
CA LEU A 414 -4.86 15.64 25.79
C LEU A 414 -4.34 17.04 26.13
N GLN A 415 -3.19 17.41 25.57
CA GLN A 415 -2.77 18.81 25.48
C GLN A 415 -3.08 19.29 24.05
N PRO A 416 -4.03 20.24 23.87
CA PRO A 416 -4.27 20.85 22.57
C PRO A 416 -3.00 21.51 22.00
N LYS A 417 -2.96 21.63 20.67
CA LYS A 417 -1.87 22.30 19.96
C LYS A 417 -2.09 23.81 19.96
N ASP A 418 -1.39 24.54 20.85
CA ASP A 418 -1.44 26.00 20.90
C ASP A 418 -0.85 26.63 19.61
N PRO A 419 -1.60 27.52 18.92
CA PRO A 419 -1.14 28.15 17.68
C PRO A 419 -0.22 29.34 17.95
N GLY A 420 1.04 29.09 18.36
CA GLY A 420 2.04 30.16 18.47
C GLY A 420 3.37 29.84 19.17
N THR A 421 3.49 28.70 19.86
CA THR A 421 4.66 28.42 20.72
C THR A 421 5.22 27.01 20.53
N ASP A 422 6.27 26.89 19.72
CA ASP A 422 7.07 25.65 19.54
C ASP A 422 7.90 25.27 20.78
N GLN A 423 7.90 26.11 21.82
CA GLN A 423 8.49 25.79 23.12
C GLN A 423 7.47 26.07 24.24
N ILE A 424 7.04 24.99 24.90
CA ILE A 424 6.28 24.99 26.15
C ILE A 424 7.00 24.01 27.09
N PRO A 425 7.11 24.27 28.41
CA PRO A 425 7.79 23.37 29.34
C PRO A 425 7.16 21.96 29.37
N ALA A 426 7.89 21.00 29.94
CA ALA A 426 7.41 19.64 30.16
C ALA A 426 6.32 19.56 31.26
N VAL A 427 5.15 20.14 30.98
CA VAL A 427 3.98 20.10 31.86
C VAL A 427 3.48 18.66 31.97
N ASN A 428 3.15 18.22 33.19
CA ASN A 428 2.66 16.87 33.41
C ASN A 428 1.32 16.64 32.68
N LEU A 429 1.37 15.91 31.57
CA LEU A 429 0.20 15.56 30.75
C LEU A 429 -0.81 14.65 31.48
N LEU A 430 -0.51 14.13 32.67
CA LEU A 430 -1.41 13.32 33.50
C LEU A 430 -2.17 14.11 34.58
N ASP A 431 -2.15 15.44 34.52
CA ASP A 431 -3.03 16.29 35.32
C ASP A 431 -4.50 16.06 34.92
N GLU A 432 -5.40 15.90 35.90
CA GLU A 432 -6.84 15.74 35.65
C GLU A 432 -7.46 16.99 35.00
N SER A 433 -6.82 18.18 35.10
CA SER A 433 -7.20 19.37 34.30
C SER A 433 -7.09 19.15 32.78
N ARG A 434 -6.31 18.14 32.35
CA ARG A 434 -6.06 17.75 30.97
C ARG A 434 -6.78 16.46 30.57
N LEU A 435 -7.64 15.91 31.44
CA LEU A 435 -8.46 14.75 31.13
C LEU A 435 -9.49 15.13 30.06
N ALA A 436 -9.28 14.70 28.82
CA ALA A 436 -10.15 15.03 27.70
C ALA A 436 -11.29 14.04 27.54
N ALA A 437 -11.03 12.75 27.78
CA ALA A 437 -12.04 11.70 27.67
C ALA A 437 -11.71 10.48 28.54
N TRP A 438 -12.69 9.60 28.72
CA TRP A 438 -12.52 8.30 29.38
C TRP A 438 -13.37 7.21 28.71
N THR A 439 -13.09 5.95 29.02
CA THR A 439 -13.94 4.80 28.65
C THR A 439 -13.72 3.63 29.62
N LEU A 440 -14.54 2.59 29.52
CA LEU A 440 -14.39 1.38 30.31
C LEU A 440 -14.54 0.11 29.47
N ILE A 441 -13.85 -0.95 29.90
CA ILE A 441 -13.90 -2.29 29.32
C ILE A 441 -14.03 -3.27 30.50
N PRO A 442 -15.08 -4.12 30.58
CA PRO A 442 -15.16 -5.16 31.61
C PRO A 442 -13.94 -6.08 31.52
N LEU A 443 -13.29 -6.37 32.65
CA LEU A 443 -12.08 -7.21 32.65
C LEU A 443 -12.42 -8.70 32.67
N GLY A 444 -13.54 -9.10 33.29
CA GLY A 444 -14.02 -10.49 33.29
C GLY A 444 -15.54 -10.60 33.21
N TYR A 445 -16.03 -11.72 32.70
CA TYR A 445 -17.47 -12.00 32.58
C TYR A 445 -17.82 -13.42 33.06
N SER A 446 -19.08 -13.62 33.46
CA SER A 446 -19.59 -14.90 33.98
C SER A 446 -20.40 -15.67 32.92
N ASN A 447 -20.08 -16.94 32.70
CA ASN A 447 -20.62 -17.77 31.63
C ASN A 447 -22.00 -18.36 31.94
N GLY A 448 -23.04 -17.52 31.90
CA GLY A 448 -24.43 -17.90 32.15
C GLY A 448 -25.11 -18.70 31.04
N ARG A 449 -24.68 -19.95 30.78
CA ARG A 449 -25.51 -20.94 30.05
C ARG A 449 -26.29 -21.81 31.01
N LEU A 450 -27.62 -21.60 31.07
CA LEU A 450 -28.55 -22.46 31.81
C LEU A 450 -28.71 -23.83 31.13
N SER A 451 -27.74 -24.72 31.32
CA SER A 451 -27.95 -26.15 31.10
C SER A 451 -28.93 -26.66 32.15
N ARG A 452 -30.09 -27.17 31.72
CA ARG A 452 -31.13 -27.68 32.63
C ARG A 452 -30.85 -29.13 33.07
N GLN A 453 -29.57 -29.47 33.28
CA GLN A 453 -29.09 -30.83 33.55
C GLN A 453 -27.70 -30.88 34.25
N SER A 454 -27.56 -30.25 35.42
CA SER A 454 -26.41 -30.46 36.32
C SER A 454 -26.71 -30.04 37.77
N ALA A 455 -27.52 -30.83 38.48
CA ALA A 455 -27.86 -30.59 39.88
C ALA A 455 -26.82 -31.17 40.86
N GLN A 456 -25.55 -30.77 40.73
CA GLN A 456 -24.49 -30.95 41.73
C GLN A 456 -23.37 -29.93 41.47
N GLY A 457 -22.72 -29.45 42.53
CA GLY A 457 -22.01 -28.17 42.51
C GLY A 457 -20.64 -28.17 41.84
N VAL A 458 -20.48 -27.33 40.81
CA VAL A 458 -19.20 -26.76 40.35
C VAL A 458 -19.42 -25.26 40.16
N GLY A 459 -18.44 -24.43 40.53
CA GLY A 459 -18.57 -22.97 40.58
C GLY A 459 -18.80 -22.29 39.23
N SER A 460 -19.39 -21.10 39.24
CA SER A 460 -19.61 -20.28 38.04
C SER A 460 -18.28 -19.84 37.43
N SER A 461 -17.93 -20.38 36.27
CA SER A 461 -16.70 -20.05 35.56
C SER A 461 -16.72 -18.62 35.03
N SER A 462 -15.96 -17.75 35.69
CA SER A 462 -15.61 -16.42 35.18
C SER A 462 -14.43 -16.53 34.21
N SER A 463 -14.46 -15.79 33.11
CA SER A 463 -13.41 -15.76 32.08
C SER A 463 -12.98 -14.33 31.79
N LEU A 464 -11.67 -14.11 31.55
CA LEU A 464 -11.15 -12.78 31.23
C LEU A 464 -11.65 -12.33 29.86
N ASN A 465 -11.91 -11.04 29.72
CA ASN A 465 -12.37 -10.40 28.49
C ASN A 465 -11.23 -10.21 27.47
N VAL A 466 -10.62 -11.32 27.05
CA VAL A 466 -9.54 -11.37 26.06
C VAL A 466 -10.08 -11.01 24.68
N GLY A 467 -9.39 -10.11 23.98
CA GLY A 467 -9.77 -9.67 22.64
C GLY A 467 -9.18 -8.31 22.27
N ILE A 468 -9.53 -7.83 21.08
CA ILE A 468 -9.36 -6.42 20.70
C ILE A 468 -10.70 -5.72 20.89
N HIS A 469 -10.69 -4.71 21.75
CA HIS A 469 -11.84 -3.90 22.13
C HIS A 469 -11.75 -2.57 21.40
N THR A 470 -12.73 -2.30 20.53
CA THR A 470 -12.91 -0.97 19.91
C THR A 470 -14.12 -0.31 20.58
N VAL A 471 -13.85 0.54 21.57
CA VAL A 471 -14.87 1.15 22.42
C VAL A 471 -15.00 2.66 22.17
N PRO A 472 -16.21 3.23 22.20
CA PRO A 472 -16.38 4.69 22.23
C PRO A 472 -15.77 5.28 23.50
N ILE A 473 -15.39 6.55 23.44
CA ILE A 473 -14.94 7.32 24.61
C ILE A 473 -15.93 8.45 24.92
N PHE A 474 -15.92 8.92 26.17
CA PHE A 474 -16.91 9.82 26.76
C PHE A 474 -16.23 11.03 27.39
N PHE A 475 -16.93 12.15 27.45
CA PHE A 475 -16.45 13.35 28.16
C PHE A 475 -16.42 13.10 29.68
N PRO A 476 -15.55 13.83 30.43
CA PRO A 476 -15.61 13.89 31.89
C PRO A 476 -16.95 14.47 32.40
N PRO A 477 -17.30 14.27 33.69
CA PRO A 477 -16.52 13.57 34.72
C PRO A 477 -16.45 12.06 34.48
N VAL A 478 -15.48 11.40 35.12
CA VAL A 478 -15.49 9.93 35.26
C VAL A 478 -16.43 9.59 36.42
N PRO A 479 -17.43 8.72 36.25
CA PRO A 479 -18.25 8.22 37.35
C PRO A 479 -17.42 7.52 38.44
N GLU A 480 -17.98 7.37 39.64
CA GLU A 480 -17.38 6.51 40.65
C GLU A 480 -17.38 5.04 40.17
N ILE A 481 -16.34 4.31 40.56
CA ILE A 481 -16.06 2.96 40.05
C ILE A 481 -17.19 1.98 40.39
N THR A 482 -17.80 2.13 41.57
CA THR A 482 -18.94 1.33 42.05
C THR A 482 -20.16 1.41 41.14
N ASP A 483 -20.40 2.59 40.57
CA ASP A 483 -21.64 2.97 39.89
C ASP A 483 -21.64 2.59 38.40
N MET A 484 -20.50 2.12 37.89
CA MET A 484 -20.38 1.68 36.50
C MET A 484 -21.16 0.37 36.23
N PRO A 485 -21.77 0.19 35.05
CA PRO A 485 -22.52 -1.03 34.74
C PRO A 485 -21.58 -2.22 34.47
N VAL A 486 -21.75 -3.29 35.26
CA VAL A 486 -21.02 -4.58 35.11
C VAL A 486 -21.12 -5.15 33.68
N LYS A 487 -22.26 -4.92 33.01
CA LYS A 487 -22.55 -5.33 31.63
C LYS A 487 -22.97 -4.13 30.80
N ILE A 488 -22.24 -3.90 29.71
CA ILE A 488 -22.53 -2.81 28.77
C ILE A 488 -23.42 -3.32 27.63
N ASP A 489 -24.66 -3.70 27.93
CA ASP A 489 -25.65 -4.02 26.89
C ASP A 489 -26.12 -2.74 26.16
N LYS A 490 -26.17 -1.62 26.90
CA LYS A 490 -26.27 -0.24 26.42
C LYS A 490 -25.46 0.67 27.34
N TYR A 491 -24.91 1.76 26.80
CA TYR A 491 -24.31 2.81 27.62
C TYR A 491 -25.39 3.67 28.31
N PRO A 492 -25.17 4.15 29.54
CA PRO A 492 -26.07 5.08 30.20
C PRO A 492 -26.28 6.38 29.41
N SER A 493 -27.48 6.94 29.50
CA SER A 493 -27.94 8.15 28.78
C SER A 493 -27.15 9.42 29.09
N GLU A 494 -26.68 9.52 30.31
CA GLU A 494 -25.93 10.61 30.92
C GLU A 494 -24.48 10.70 30.41
N TRP A 495 -23.96 9.63 29.81
CA TRP A 495 -22.58 9.61 29.31
C TRP A 495 -22.49 10.23 27.91
N SER A 496 -22.17 11.52 27.89
CA SER A 496 -21.92 12.27 26.65
C SER A 496 -20.71 11.70 25.90
N ARG A 497 -20.94 11.09 24.73
CA ARG A 497 -19.88 10.59 23.86
C ARG A 497 -18.98 11.73 23.39
N TYR A 498 -17.68 11.46 23.28
CA TYR A 498 -16.68 12.35 22.71
C TYR A 498 -16.80 12.38 21.17
N GLY A 499 -17.90 12.94 20.67
CA GLY A 499 -18.25 12.98 19.26
C GLY A 499 -18.34 11.60 18.62
N ARG A 500 -17.36 11.27 17.76
CA ARG A 500 -17.24 9.97 17.08
C ARG A 500 -15.93 9.23 17.44
N ALA A 501 -15.29 9.61 18.55
CA ALA A 501 -14.01 9.06 18.95
C ALA A 501 -14.13 7.65 19.55
N ALA A 502 -13.12 6.82 19.28
CA ALA A 502 -13.06 5.44 19.74
C ALA A 502 -11.62 5.00 19.99
N LEU A 503 -11.42 4.22 21.05
CA LEU A 503 -10.15 3.60 21.43
C LEU A 503 -10.14 2.14 20.97
N THR A 504 -9.07 1.72 20.30
CA THR A 504 -8.78 0.31 20.00
C THR A 504 -7.62 -0.17 20.87
N MET A 505 -7.92 -1.13 21.76
CA MET A 505 -7.01 -1.66 22.78
C MET A 505 -7.21 -3.18 22.91
N ALA A 506 -6.12 -3.93 23.08
CA ALA A 506 -6.18 -5.36 23.34
C ALA A 506 -6.04 -5.69 24.84
N ILE A 507 -6.78 -6.70 25.28
CA ILE A 507 -6.64 -7.40 26.56
C ILE A 507 -6.25 -8.85 26.27
N PHE A 508 -5.31 -9.43 27.03
CA PHE A 508 -4.85 -10.82 26.86
C PHE A 508 -4.58 -11.56 28.19
N SER A 509 -4.78 -12.89 28.21
CA SER A 509 -4.73 -13.76 29.41
C SER A 509 -4.17 -15.14 29.09
N GLY A 510 -2.84 -15.28 29.10
CA GLY A 510 -2.21 -16.50 28.57
C GLY A 510 -2.47 -16.67 27.05
N PHE A 511 -2.01 -17.77 26.48
CA PHE A 511 -1.90 -17.90 25.02
C PHE A 511 -3.15 -18.42 24.32
N GLN A 512 -4.09 -17.50 24.05
CA GLN A 512 -4.97 -17.57 22.88
C GLN A 512 -5.69 -16.24 22.62
N ARG A 513 -6.00 -15.97 21.34
CA ARG A 513 -6.99 -14.97 20.90
C ARG A 513 -7.75 -15.54 19.68
N PRO A 514 -9.07 -15.31 19.52
CA PRO A 514 -9.81 -15.69 18.32
C PRO A 514 -9.35 -14.91 17.07
N LEU A 515 -9.64 -15.47 15.88
CA LEU A 515 -9.22 -14.93 14.59
C LEU A 515 -9.88 -13.58 14.24
N GLU A 516 -9.07 -12.58 13.93
CA GLU A 516 -9.52 -11.32 13.32
C GLU A 516 -9.74 -11.48 11.80
N SER A 517 -10.83 -12.14 11.41
CA SER A 517 -11.53 -11.92 10.12
C SER A 517 -12.81 -12.76 10.07
N PRO A 518 -13.87 -12.32 9.38
CA PRO A 518 -14.83 -13.28 8.81
C PRO A 518 -14.06 -14.21 7.86
N SER A 519 -14.36 -15.51 7.88
CA SER A 519 -13.87 -16.41 6.85
C SER A 519 -14.32 -15.88 5.47
N PRO A 520 -13.46 -15.91 4.43
CA PRO A 520 -13.93 -15.61 3.07
C PRO A 520 -15.09 -16.57 2.72
N PRO A 521 -16.02 -16.16 1.84
CA PRO A 521 -17.13 -17.03 1.43
C PRO A 521 -16.57 -18.35 0.88
N PRO A 522 -17.24 -19.51 1.07
CA PRO A 522 -16.68 -20.83 0.73
C PRO A 522 -16.10 -20.92 -0.69
N GLU A 523 -16.73 -20.23 -1.65
CA GLU A 523 -16.33 -20.12 -3.06
C GLU A 523 -14.90 -19.54 -3.26
N TYR A 524 -14.38 -18.75 -2.32
CA TYR A 524 -13.05 -18.14 -2.38
C TYR A 524 -12.00 -18.85 -1.51
N VAL A 525 -12.37 -19.94 -0.81
CA VAL A 525 -11.49 -20.61 0.15
C VAL A 525 -10.40 -21.45 -0.54
N GLU A 526 -10.73 -22.09 -1.68
CA GLU A 526 -9.81 -23.06 -2.31
C GLU A 526 -8.87 -22.43 -3.35
N GLU A 527 -9.31 -21.42 -4.11
CA GLU A 527 -8.49 -20.81 -5.19
C GLU A 527 -7.46 -19.77 -4.70
N ASN A 528 -7.64 -19.19 -3.50
CA ASN A 528 -6.81 -18.07 -3.01
C ASN A 528 -5.80 -18.45 -1.91
N GLU A 529 -5.60 -19.74 -1.61
CA GLU A 529 -4.54 -20.17 -0.69
C GLU A 529 -3.15 -20.01 -1.36
N VAL A 530 -2.40 -18.98 -0.92
CA VAL A 530 -1.01 -18.75 -1.35
C VAL A 530 -0.21 -20.07 -1.23
N PRO A 531 0.34 -20.62 -2.33
CA PRO A 531 0.95 -21.95 -2.30
C PRO A 531 2.03 -22.07 -1.22
N LYS A 532 2.06 -23.21 -0.52
CA LYS A 532 2.92 -23.42 0.66
C LYS A 532 4.40 -23.15 0.41
N ASN A 533 4.85 -23.31 -0.84
CA ASN A 533 6.23 -23.08 -1.29
C ASN A 533 6.44 -21.75 -2.03
N ALA A 534 5.43 -20.89 -2.17
CA ALA A 534 5.52 -19.60 -2.87
C ALA A 534 6.45 -18.59 -2.18
N TRP A 535 6.84 -18.85 -0.93
CA TRP A 535 7.94 -18.17 -0.26
C TRP A 535 9.13 -19.12 -0.12
N LEU A 536 10.09 -19.00 -1.03
CA LEU A 536 11.36 -19.71 -0.92
C LEU A 536 12.23 -19.00 0.13
N LYS A 537 12.36 -19.59 1.31
CA LYS A 537 13.30 -19.10 2.33
C LYS A 537 14.73 -19.31 1.83
N ASN A 538 15.35 -18.26 1.32
CA ASN A 538 16.78 -18.28 1.00
C ASN A 538 17.57 -18.63 2.30
N ALA A 539 18.37 -19.69 2.24
CA ALA A 539 19.19 -20.10 3.37
C ALA A 539 20.42 -19.19 3.45
N ARG A 540 20.89 -18.89 4.67
CA ARG A 540 22.07 -18.04 4.83
C ARG A 540 23.30 -18.78 4.31
N SER A 541 23.96 -18.22 3.28
CA SER A 541 25.09 -18.86 2.58
C SER A 541 26.30 -19.11 3.47
N PHE A 542 26.38 -18.42 4.61
CA PHE A 542 27.38 -18.59 5.65
C PHE A 542 26.73 -18.44 7.03
N VAL A 543 27.26 -19.13 8.03
CA VAL A 543 26.81 -19.04 9.43
C VAL A 543 27.92 -18.43 10.26
N THR A 544 27.60 -17.40 11.04
CA THR A 544 28.62 -16.64 11.76
C THR A 544 29.14 -17.39 13.00
N ASN A 545 30.46 -17.50 13.08
CA ASN A 545 31.20 -17.98 14.24
C ASN A 545 31.77 -16.82 15.09
N LYS A 546 31.36 -15.57 14.81
CA LYS A 546 31.71 -14.38 15.62
C LYS A 546 30.74 -14.27 16.79
N MET A 547 31.23 -14.54 18.00
CA MET A 547 30.48 -14.32 19.23
C MET A 547 30.14 -12.83 19.38
N PHE A 548 28.92 -12.52 19.84
CA PHE A 548 28.55 -11.17 20.23
C PHE A 548 29.05 -10.89 21.66
N THR A 549 29.87 -9.85 21.82
CA THR A 549 30.39 -9.46 23.14
C THR A 549 29.41 -8.48 23.81
N PRO A 550 29.06 -8.65 25.10
CA PRO A 550 28.27 -7.67 25.84
C PRO A 550 28.83 -6.25 25.71
N GLY A 551 27.93 -5.25 25.69
CA GLY A 551 28.28 -3.85 25.46
C GLY A 551 28.63 -3.47 24.01
N SER A 552 28.80 -4.40 23.06
CA SER A 552 29.18 -4.05 21.67
C SER A 552 28.14 -3.22 20.92
N GLY A 553 26.87 -3.30 21.29
CA GLY A 553 25.76 -2.66 20.58
C GLY A 553 25.51 -3.17 19.15
N PHE A 554 24.46 -2.66 18.52
CA PHE A 554 24.16 -2.85 17.10
C PHE A 554 23.33 -1.67 16.57
N ASP A 555 23.31 -1.50 15.25
CA ASP A 555 22.43 -0.57 14.57
C ASP A 555 21.34 -1.34 13.81
N LEU A 556 20.11 -0.85 13.92
CA LEU A 556 18.93 -1.37 13.24
C LEU A 556 18.50 -0.37 12.18
N TYR A 557 18.32 -0.84 10.94
CA TYR A 557 17.79 -0.05 9.83
C TYR A 557 16.47 -0.65 9.36
N ILE A 558 15.47 0.21 9.12
CA ILE A 558 14.27 -0.11 8.35
C ILE A 558 14.41 0.63 7.02
N ASP A 559 14.64 -0.12 5.94
CA ASP A 559 14.99 0.44 4.63
C ASP A 559 13.79 0.52 3.67
N GLY A 560 12.85 -0.42 3.81
CA GLY A 560 11.79 -0.60 2.82
C GLY A 560 10.73 -1.62 3.21
N VAL A 561 9.63 -1.61 2.47
CA VAL A 561 8.75 -2.77 2.31
C VAL A 561 8.69 -3.09 0.81
N ARG A 562 8.34 -4.33 0.47
CA ARG A 562 8.20 -4.83 -0.89
C ARG A 562 6.89 -5.59 -1.05
N PHE A 563 6.26 -5.44 -2.21
CA PHE A 563 5.05 -6.14 -2.65
C PHE A 563 3.87 -6.05 -1.67
N LEU A 564 3.58 -4.84 -1.19
CA LEU A 564 2.36 -4.57 -0.42
C LEU A 564 1.09 -4.72 -1.29
N PRO A 565 -0.06 -5.11 -0.70
CA PRO A 565 -1.32 -5.28 -1.44
C PRO A 565 -1.87 -3.98 -2.06
N ASP A 566 -2.64 -4.13 -3.14
CA ASP A 566 -3.33 -3.07 -3.91
C ASP A 566 -4.24 -2.13 -3.09
N SER A 567 -4.59 -2.51 -1.85
CA SER A 567 -5.36 -1.68 -0.93
C SER A 567 -4.50 -0.76 -0.04
N VAL A 568 -3.17 -0.78 -0.17
CA VAL A 568 -2.27 0.18 0.48
C VAL A 568 -2.33 1.56 -0.20
N THR A 569 -2.06 2.62 0.57
CA THR A 569 -1.96 4.00 0.04
C THR A 569 -0.83 4.83 0.63
N VAL A 570 -0.48 4.61 1.91
CA VAL A 570 0.64 5.24 2.63
C VAL A 570 1.00 4.33 3.80
N SER A 571 2.28 4.13 4.12
CA SER A 571 2.70 3.10 5.08
C SER A 571 3.49 3.65 6.27
N LYS A 572 3.15 3.19 7.48
CA LYS A 572 4.00 3.33 8.68
C LYS A 572 4.43 1.96 9.19
N VAL A 573 5.72 1.80 9.48
CA VAL A 573 6.24 0.70 10.29
C VAL A 573 6.37 1.17 11.73
N ALA A 574 5.81 0.43 12.69
CA ALA A 574 6.03 0.69 14.11
C ALA A 574 6.38 -0.63 14.83
N GLY A 575 7.29 -0.59 15.80
CA GLY A 575 7.83 -1.84 16.35
C GLY A 575 8.76 -1.67 17.55
N ARG A 576 9.28 -2.79 18.04
CA ARG A 576 10.18 -2.89 19.22
C ARG A 576 11.13 -4.06 19.10
N VAL A 577 12.29 -3.97 19.72
CA VAL A 577 13.04 -5.15 20.16
C VAL A 577 12.57 -5.49 21.58
N MET A 578 12.26 -6.76 21.81
CA MET A 578 11.80 -7.27 23.11
C MET A 578 12.36 -8.67 23.34
N ASP A 579 12.52 -9.11 24.58
CA ASP A 579 12.94 -10.49 24.90
C ASP A 579 11.78 -11.50 24.76
N LYS A 580 12.01 -12.79 25.04
CA LYS A 580 10.94 -13.81 24.96
C LYS A 580 9.74 -13.58 25.89
N ASN A 581 9.89 -12.84 26.99
CA ASN A 581 8.81 -12.44 27.89
C ASN A 581 8.05 -11.20 27.38
N TYR A 582 8.55 -10.62 26.27
CA TYR A 582 8.21 -9.34 25.67
C TYR A 582 8.64 -8.14 26.54
N ASP A 583 9.63 -8.33 27.41
CA ASP A 583 10.24 -7.23 28.14
C ASP A 583 11.10 -6.40 27.16
N LYS A 584 10.90 -5.07 27.16
CA LYS A 584 11.43 -4.18 26.11
C LYS A 584 12.95 -3.97 26.21
N VAL A 585 13.61 -3.91 25.05
CA VAL A 585 15.05 -3.63 24.90
C VAL A 585 15.23 -2.44 23.94
N GLY A 586 16.02 -1.42 24.29
CA GLY A 586 16.39 -0.31 23.39
C GLY A 586 15.26 0.68 23.02
N PRO A 587 15.42 1.45 21.91
CA PRO A 587 14.41 2.40 21.43
C PRO A 587 13.13 1.74 20.88
N ASP A 588 12.11 2.56 20.60
CA ASP A 588 10.94 2.14 19.79
C ASP A 588 11.25 2.38 18.30
N VAL A 589 10.74 1.52 17.42
CA VAL A 589 10.79 1.69 15.96
C VAL A 589 9.56 2.46 15.51
N GLU A 590 9.75 3.59 14.83
CA GLU A 590 8.66 4.39 14.24
C GLU A 590 9.14 5.03 12.92
N ALA A 591 8.90 4.34 11.81
CA ALA A 591 9.34 4.74 10.48
C ALA A 591 8.14 5.05 9.55
N GLN A 592 8.11 6.25 8.97
CA GLN A 592 7.12 6.65 7.96
C GLN A 592 7.68 6.45 6.53
N SER A 593 6.82 6.04 5.60
CA SER A 593 7.22 5.88 4.19
C SER A 593 7.50 7.24 3.54
N LYS A 594 8.58 7.35 2.75
CA LYS A 594 8.86 8.53 1.93
C LYS A 594 7.69 8.81 0.99
N LEU A 595 7.15 10.04 1.01
CA LEU A 595 5.94 10.44 0.26
C LEU A 595 6.03 10.26 -1.26
N TYR A 596 7.25 10.17 -1.81
CA TYR A 596 7.51 9.96 -3.24
C TYR A 596 8.00 8.54 -3.58
N SER A 597 8.02 7.62 -2.60
CA SER A 597 8.30 6.20 -2.87
C SER A 597 7.07 5.47 -3.39
N ASP A 598 7.26 4.37 -4.11
CA ASP A 598 6.18 3.51 -4.58
C ASP A 598 5.35 2.99 -3.39
N ILE A 599 4.04 3.22 -3.40
CA ILE A 599 3.12 2.81 -2.33
C ILE A 599 3.09 1.29 -2.12
N TYR A 600 3.47 0.49 -3.13
CA TYR A 600 3.57 -0.97 -3.03
C TYR A 600 4.96 -1.46 -2.61
N ASN A 601 5.99 -0.63 -2.78
CA ASN A 601 7.37 -0.91 -2.43
C ASN A 601 7.99 0.24 -1.59
N PRO A 602 7.31 0.72 -0.53
CA PRO A 602 7.62 2.01 0.07
C PRO A 602 8.99 2.01 0.75
N GLU A 603 9.67 3.14 0.68
CA GLU A 603 10.99 3.33 1.24
C GLU A 603 10.94 4.02 2.60
N PHE A 604 11.82 3.59 3.51
CA PHE A 604 12.01 4.18 4.82
C PHE A 604 13.48 4.61 4.95
N ASP A 605 13.74 5.61 5.79
CA ASP A 605 15.11 6.11 6.06
C ASP A 605 15.31 6.19 7.58
N HIS A 606 15.18 5.04 8.23
CA HIS A 606 15.06 4.97 9.69
C HIS A 606 16.14 4.06 10.28
N ARG A 607 17.09 4.69 10.97
CA ARG A 607 18.19 4.05 11.69
C ARG A 607 18.00 4.24 13.19
N LEU A 608 18.29 3.20 13.99
CA LEU A 608 18.25 3.23 15.44
C LEU A 608 19.51 2.60 16.04
N GLU A 609 20.07 3.28 17.04
CA GLU A 609 21.23 2.82 17.80
C GLU A 609 20.78 2.00 19.02
N PHE A 610 21.17 0.73 19.07
CA PHE A 610 21.00 -0.12 20.24
C PHE A 610 22.34 -0.20 20.98
N ARG A 611 22.39 0.32 22.21
CA ARG A 611 23.62 0.52 23.00
C ARG A 611 23.54 -0.05 24.42
N GLU A 612 22.59 -0.96 24.66
CA GLU A 612 22.39 -1.58 25.98
C GLU A 612 23.66 -2.32 26.46
N PRO A 613 24.01 -2.25 27.76
CA PRO A 613 25.21 -2.90 28.28
C PRO A 613 25.13 -4.43 28.23
N VAL A 614 23.93 -4.98 28.41
CA VAL A 614 23.62 -6.41 28.31
C VAL A 614 22.33 -6.57 27.53
N PHE A 615 22.35 -7.41 26.49
CA PHE A 615 21.17 -7.76 25.72
C PHE A 615 20.70 -9.18 26.09
N PRO A 616 19.40 -9.42 26.34
CA PRO A 616 18.84 -10.75 26.46
C PRO A 616 19.12 -11.58 25.19
N ALA A 617 19.63 -12.80 25.31
CA ALA A 617 19.93 -13.66 24.16
C ALA A 617 18.69 -13.96 23.28
N THR A 618 17.50 -13.94 23.89
CA THR A 618 16.20 -14.11 23.19
C THR A 618 15.65 -12.83 22.53
N SER A 619 16.40 -11.71 22.57
CA SER A 619 15.99 -10.43 21.96
C SER A 619 15.52 -10.62 20.53
N THR A 620 14.32 -10.14 20.24
CA THR A 620 13.62 -10.34 18.97
C THR A 620 12.95 -9.04 18.56
N LEU A 621 13.20 -8.62 17.32
CA LEU A 621 12.52 -7.52 16.67
C LEU A 621 11.09 -7.95 16.29
N MET A 622 10.11 -7.14 16.66
CA MET A 622 8.72 -7.28 16.27
C MET A 622 8.23 -5.97 15.64
N LEU A 623 7.69 -6.04 14.44
CA LEU A 623 7.20 -4.91 13.66
C LEU A 623 5.73 -5.11 13.31
N LYS A 624 4.94 -4.03 13.35
CA LYS A 624 3.62 -3.86 12.72
C LYS A 624 3.79 -2.97 11.48
N VAL A 625 3.05 -3.28 10.42
CA VAL A 625 2.91 -2.38 9.25
C VAL A 625 1.48 -1.88 9.18
N TYR A 626 1.30 -0.56 9.16
CA TYR A 626 -0.01 0.10 9.07
C TYR A 626 -0.17 0.81 7.73
N THR A 627 -1.39 0.85 7.18
CA THR A 627 -1.77 1.69 6.02
C THR A 627 -3.11 2.38 6.25
N VAL A 628 -3.41 3.45 5.50
CA VAL A 628 -4.81 3.71 5.15
C VAL A 628 -5.23 2.71 4.07
N ASP A 629 -6.27 1.95 4.35
CA ASP A 629 -6.89 1.06 3.37
C ASP A 629 -7.64 1.86 2.29
N ARG A 630 -7.30 1.56 1.04
CA ARG A 630 -7.72 2.30 -0.16
C ARG A 630 -9.23 2.28 -0.38
N LEU A 631 -9.92 1.23 0.06
CA LEU A 631 -11.36 1.03 -0.15
C LEU A 631 -12.17 1.65 1.00
N SER A 632 -11.90 1.22 2.23
CA SER A 632 -12.64 1.64 3.43
C SER A 632 -12.25 3.01 3.98
N LYS A 633 -11.11 3.58 3.53
CA LYS A 633 -10.53 4.85 3.99
C LYS A 633 -10.25 4.90 5.50
N LYS A 634 -9.95 3.74 6.10
CA LYS A 634 -9.58 3.59 7.52
C LYS A 634 -8.09 3.28 7.65
N LEU A 635 -7.49 3.68 8.76
CA LEU A 635 -6.23 3.08 9.19
C LEU A 635 -6.47 1.60 9.51
N CYS A 636 -5.59 0.71 9.05
CA CYS A 636 -5.56 -0.70 9.39
C CYS A 636 -4.13 -1.17 9.61
N CYS A 637 -3.96 -2.28 10.34
CA CYS A 637 -2.71 -3.04 10.38
C CYS A 637 -2.75 -4.07 9.24
N LEU A 638 -1.77 -4.04 8.35
CA LEU A 638 -1.59 -5.03 7.28
C LEU A 638 -1.08 -6.37 7.82
N GLY A 639 -0.32 -6.31 8.92
CA GLY A 639 0.28 -7.47 9.53
C GLY A 639 1.57 -7.19 10.29
N TYR A 640 2.19 -8.29 10.70
CA TYR A 640 3.34 -8.32 11.59
C TYR A 640 4.54 -9.01 10.94
N ALA A 641 5.75 -8.58 11.30
CA ALA A 641 7.01 -9.23 10.95
C ALA A 641 7.84 -9.45 12.22
N VAL A 642 8.56 -10.58 12.29
CA VAL A 642 9.35 -10.98 13.47
C VAL A 642 10.73 -11.49 13.03
N LEU A 643 11.80 -10.99 13.67
CA LEU A 643 13.19 -11.34 13.37
C LEU A 643 14.01 -11.40 14.68
N PRO A 644 14.62 -12.54 15.06
CA PRO A 644 15.54 -12.60 16.20
C PRO A 644 16.72 -11.63 16.00
N ILE A 645 17.17 -10.96 17.05
CA ILE A 645 18.40 -10.14 17.02
C ILE A 645 19.64 -11.01 17.12
N PHE A 646 19.55 -12.17 17.80
CA PHE A 646 20.67 -13.07 18.01
C PHE A 646 20.39 -14.50 17.52
N LEU A 647 21.46 -15.20 17.20
CA LEU A 647 21.49 -16.61 16.78
C LEU A 647 22.48 -17.39 17.65
N LYS A 648 22.21 -18.67 17.89
CA LYS A 648 23.17 -19.57 18.53
C LYS A 648 24.44 -19.63 17.70
N LEU A 649 25.61 -19.55 18.34
CA LEU A 649 26.90 -19.49 17.64
C LEU A 649 27.08 -20.72 16.73
N GLY A 650 27.35 -20.51 15.45
CA GLY A 650 27.46 -21.61 14.48
C GLY A 650 26.13 -22.25 14.04
N SER A 651 24.97 -21.68 14.38
CA SER A 651 23.66 -22.07 13.83
C SER A 651 22.88 -20.87 13.24
N THR A 652 21.82 -21.17 12.48
CA THR A 652 20.79 -20.20 12.06
C THR A 652 19.62 -20.08 13.03
N ASP A 653 19.64 -20.84 14.14
CA ASP A 653 18.55 -20.89 15.13
C ASP A 653 18.70 -19.80 16.21
N PRO A 654 17.59 -19.22 16.72
CA PRO A 654 17.65 -18.30 17.85
C PRO A 654 17.93 -19.01 19.19
N PRO A 655 18.50 -18.31 20.19
CA PRO A 655 18.48 -18.74 21.59
C PRO A 655 17.05 -18.98 22.10
N SER A 656 16.87 -19.98 22.96
CA SER A 656 15.56 -20.33 23.56
C SER A 656 15.42 -19.89 25.03
N ASN A 657 16.52 -19.47 25.64
CA ASN A 657 16.60 -18.92 26.98
C ASN A 657 17.64 -17.78 27.00
N ASN A 658 17.74 -17.11 28.14
CA ASN A 658 18.76 -16.10 28.40
C ASN A 658 19.82 -16.69 29.37
N SER A 659 20.33 -17.92 29.13
CA SER A 659 21.35 -18.51 30.01
C SER A 659 22.75 -18.07 29.63
N ASP A 660 23.55 -17.64 30.61
CA ASP A 660 24.94 -17.14 30.43
C ASP A 660 25.90 -18.15 29.78
N THR A 661 25.48 -19.41 29.65
CA THR A 661 26.23 -20.51 29.03
C THR A 661 26.01 -20.66 27.53
N GLU A 662 24.90 -20.18 26.95
CA GLU A 662 24.68 -20.23 25.50
C GLU A 662 25.41 -19.07 24.81
N LYS A 663 26.53 -19.36 24.14
CA LYS A 663 27.20 -18.38 23.29
C LYS A 663 26.35 -18.08 22.06
N PHE A 664 26.07 -16.80 21.85
CA PHE A 664 25.31 -16.31 20.71
C PHE A 664 26.11 -15.34 19.86
N SER A 665 25.56 -15.05 18.68
CA SER A 665 26.10 -14.19 17.63
C SER A 665 25.02 -13.21 17.19
N LEU A 666 25.41 -12.05 16.67
CA LEU A 666 24.46 -11.10 16.10
C LEU A 666 23.83 -11.69 14.83
N ASN A 667 22.53 -11.48 14.63
CA ASN A 667 21.83 -11.80 13.39
C ASN A 667 22.15 -10.76 12.30
N GLU A 668 23.45 -10.53 12.08
CA GLU A 668 23.99 -9.49 11.22
C GLU A 668 23.66 -9.75 9.73
N GLY A 669 23.46 -8.67 8.98
CA GLY A 669 23.18 -8.67 7.54
C GLY A 669 21.89 -7.95 7.15
N ALA A 670 21.55 -8.04 5.86
CA ALA A 670 20.27 -7.60 5.31
C ALA A 670 19.26 -8.76 5.34
N HIS A 671 18.01 -8.45 5.71
CA HIS A 671 16.92 -9.41 5.92
C HIS A 671 15.67 -8.93 5.19
N GLN A 672 15.10 -9.80 4.37
CA GLN A 672 13.76 -9.63 3.81
C GLN A 672 12.77 -10.49 4.61
N ILE A 673 12.05 -9.87 5.54
CA ILE A 673 11.18 -10.55 6.50
C ILE A 673 9.75 -10.57 5.96
N ARG A 674 9.13 -11.75 5.82
CA ARG A 674 7.74 -11.87 5.38
C ARG A 674 6.75 -11.25 6.39
N ILE A 675 5.70 -10.59 5.89
CA ILE A 675 4.64 -10.00 6.71
C ILE A 675 3.47 -11.00 6.86
N PHE A 676 2.86 -11.07 8.04
CA PHE A 676 1.78 -12.00 8.39
C PHE A 676 0.54 -11.27 8.92
N ASN A 677 -0.64 -11.59 8.37
CA ASN A 677 -1.91 -10.96 8.70
C ASN A 677 -2.51 -11.51 10.01
N GLY A 678 -3.28 -10.68 10.71
CA GLY A 678 -3.92 -10.96 12.00
C GLY A 678 -2.99 -10.70 13.20
N ALA A 679 -3.57 -10.45 14.37
CA ALA A 679 -2.81 -10.33 15.61
C ALA A 679 -2.14 -11.67 16.02
N PRO A 680 -0.83 -11.68 16.32
CA PRO A 680 -0.18 -12.84 16.92
C PRO A 680 -0.70 -13.17 18.32
N ASP A 681 -0.36 -14.36 18.80
CA ASP A 681 -0.71 -14.83 20.14
C ASP A 681 0.28 -14.25 21.17
N PHE A 682 -0.06 -13.12 21.80
CA PHE A 682 0.89 -12.30 22.61
C PHE A 682 1.30 -12.87 23.98
N SER A 683 0.63 -13.91 24.50
CA SER A 683 0.97 -14.59 25.80
C SER A 683 1.53 -16.19 25.97
N GLN A 684 2.79 -17.70 24.66
CA GLN A 684 3.66 -17.92 23.40
C GLN A 684 4.96 -17.07 23.33
N PRO A 685 6.02 -17.46 24.06
CA PRO A 685 7.21 -16.62 24.23
C PRO A 685 7.75 -16.07 22.91
N LEU A 686 8.05 -14.77 22.86
CA LEU A 686 8.37 -14.06 21.63
C LEU A 686 9.55 -14.72 20.91
N GLY A 687 9.35 -14.98 19.61
CA GLY A 687 10.30 -15.66 18.75
C GLY A 687 9.64 -16.07 17.42
N PRO A 688 10.37 -16.72 16.50
CA PRO A 688 9.87 -17.01 15.15
C PRO A 688 8.63 -17.90 15.08
N SER A 689 8.36 -18.71 16.10
CA SER A 689 7.17 -19.57 16.20
C SER A 689 5.86 -18.77 16.32
N LEU A 690 5.92 -17.55 16.86
CA LEU A 690 4.78 -16.67 17.10
C LEU A 690 3.94 -16.39 15.85
N ILE A 691 4.60 -16.24 14.70
CA ILE A 691 3.99 -15.91 13.41
C ILE A 691 3.70 -17.14 12.52
N GLN A 692 4.21 -18.33 12.86
CA GLN A 692 4.08 -19.54 12.02
C GLN A 692 2.63 -20.01 11.83
N LYS A 693 1.71 -19.63 12.73
CA LYS A 693 0.28 -19.98 12.67
C LYS A 693 -0.58 -18.93 11.95
N LEU A 694 -0.02 -17.77 11.63
CA LEU A 694 -0.75 -16.69 10.97
C LEU A 694 -0.78 -16.89 9.45
N LYS A 695 -1.82 -16.38 8.79
CA LYS A 695 -1.84 -16.36 7.32
C LYS A 695 -0.83 -15.31 6.83
N PRO A 696 0.15 -15.65 5.97
CA PRO A 696 1.04 -14.66 5.41
C PRO A 696 0.27 -13.67 4.54
N VAL A 697 0.69 -12.41 4.52
CA VAL A 697 0.26 -11.48 3.47
C VAL A 697 0.85 -11.99 2.14
N PRO A 698 0.08 -12.03 1.03
CA PRO A 698 0.59 -12.44 -0.28
C PRO A 698 1.76 -11.54 -0.71
N CYS A 699 2.90 -12.15 -1.04
CA CYS A 699 4.16 -11.52 -1.47
C CYS A 699 4.84 -10.51 -0.51
N ALA A 700 4.09 -9.86 0.38
CA ALA A 700 4.57 -8.71 1.16
C ALA A 700 5.68 -9.05 2.16
N SER A 701 6.72 -8.20 2.16
CA SER A 701 7.90 -8.39 2.99
C SER A 701 8.63 -7.08 3.31
N LEU A 702 9.28 -7.02 4.47
CA LEU A 702 9.91 -5.83 5.03
C LEU A 702 11.44 -5.97 5.02
N LEU A 703 12.12 -4.93 4.54
CA LEU A 703 13.59 -4.87 4.41
C LEU A 703 14.20 -4.25 5.67
N VAL A 704 15.02 -5.05 6.36
CA VAL A 704 15.71 -4.68 7.60
C VAL A 704 17.19 -4.97 7.46
N ARG A 705 18.06 -4.08 7.97
CA ARG A 705 19.46 -4.42 8.21
C ARG A 705 19.77 -4.40 9.71
N ILE A 706 20.49 -5.41 10.17
CA ILE A 706 21.12 -5.46 11.49
C ILE A 706 22.62 -5.41 11.24
N VAL A 707 23.29 -4.41 11.81
CA VAL A 707 24.73 -4.15 11.62
C VAL A 707 25.38 -4.09 13.01
N LEU A 708 26.52 -4.75 13.23
CA LEU A 708 27.28 -4.57 14.47
C LEU A 708 27.77 -3.12 14.56
N ALA A 709 27.60 -2.47 15.71
CA ALA A 709 27.99 -1.07 15.85
C ALA A 709 29.52 -0.91 15.69
N ALA A 710 29.94 0.16 15.02
CA ALA A 710 31.35 0.53 14.97
C ALA A 710 31.83 0.92 16.38
N CYS A 711 32.96 0.36 16.83
CA CYS A 711 33.54 0.67 18.14
C CYS A 711 34.71 1.64 18.07
N HIS A 712 34.92 2.35 19.17
CA HIS A 712 36.18 2.99 19.52
C HIS A 712 37.28 1.94 19.79
N PRO A 713 38.59 2.29 19.75
CA PRO A 713 39.68 1.34 20.00
C PRO A 713 39.66 0.66 21.38
N ASN A 714 38.91 1.19 22.35
CA ASN A 714 38.70 0.59 23.67
C ASN A 714 37.52 -0.40 23.71
N GLY A 715 36.91 -0.72 22.57
CA GLY A 715 35.79 -1.66 22.45
C GLY A 715 34.40 -1.07 22.69
N ARG A 716 34.28 0.17 23.19
CA ARG A 716 32.98 0.84 23.38
C ARG A 716 32.37 1.20 22.02
N PRO A 717 31.07 0.94 21.76
CA PRO A 717 30.41 1.40 20.55
C PRO A 717 30.44 2.93 20.42
N LYS A 718 30.49 3.41 19.18
CA LYS A 718 30.30 4.81 18.82
C LYS A 718 28.81 5.15 18.78
N GLU A 719 28.50 6.41 19.00
CA GLU A 719 27.15 6.98 18.85
C GLU A 719 27.20 8.18 17.91
N THR A 720 26.12 8.40 17.14
CA THR A 720 26.01 9.59 16.26
C THR A 720 25.96 10.92 17.00
N SER A 721 25.70 10.89 18.32
CA SER A 721 25.83 12.01 19.25
C SER A 721 27.26 12.54 19.39
N GLU A 722 28.28 11.73 19.09
CA GLU A 722 29.70 12.05 19.34
C GLU A 722 30.41 12.66 18.12
N PHE A 723 29.81 12.57 16.93
CA PHE A 723 30.43 12.91 15.65
C PHE A 723 29.52 13.80 14.80
N PRO A 724 30.05 14.80 14.07
CA PRO A 724 29.25 15.57 13.12
C PRO A 724 28.81 14.69 11.94
N GLU A 725 27.62 14.97 11.40
CA GLU A 725 26.96 14.19 10.34
C GLU A 725 27.86 13.90 9.13
N SER A 726 28.69 14.86 8.72
CA SER A 726 29.67 14.75 7.63
C SER A 726 30.79 13.73 7.86
N GLN A 727 30.88 13.11 9.04
CA GLN A 727 31.83 12.05 9.39
C GLN A 727 31.16 10.69 9.59
N TRP A 728 29.82 10.59 9.65
CA TRP A 728 29.14 9.36 10.04
C TRP A 728 29.44 8.15 9.14
N GLU A 729 29.53 8.34 7.82
CA GLU A 729 29.93 7.25 6.91
C GLU A 729 31.38 6.81 7.13
N ARG A 730 32.30 7.76 7.29
CA ARG A 730 33.74 7.50 7.51
C ARG A 730 33.99 6.75 8.82
N GLU A 731 33.24 7.10 9.86
CA GLU A 731 33.39 6.52 11.19
C GLU A 731 32.66 5.18 11.36
N GLY A 732 31.92 4.73 10.34
CA GLY A 732 31.16 3.47 10.35
C GLY A 732 29.84 3.54 11.11
N LEU A 733 29.32 4.74 11.37
CA LEU A 733 28.04 4.96 12.05
C LEU A 733 26.85 4.75 11.12
N VAL A 734 26.94 5.26 9.88
CA VAL A 734 25.90 5.06 8.86
C VAL A 734 26.42 4.15 7.77
N VAL A 735 25.68 3.06 7.51
CA VAL A 735 25.89 2.19 6.36
C VAL A 735 24.82 2.49 5.32
N ALA A 736 25.23 2.93 4.14
CA ALA A 736 24.33 3.17 3.01
C ALA A 736 23.49 1.92 2.68
N LYS A 737 22.22 2.13 2.29
CA LYS A 737 21.34 1.02 1.89
C LYS A 737 21.77 0.41 0.56
N GLN A 738 21.43 -0.86 0.37
CA GLN A 738 21.73 -1.58 -0.87
C GLN A 738 20.77 -1.18 -2.01
N ARG A 739 21.16 -1.43 -3.26
CA ARG A 739 20.27 -1.25 -4.41
C ARG A 739 19.31 -2.43 -4.55
N TYR A 740 18.21 -2.37 -3.82
CA TYR A 740 17.09 -3.34 -3.89
C TYR A 740 16.28 -3.28 -5.23
N GLU A 741 16.92 -2.81 -6.30
CA GLU A 741 16.43 -2.76 -7.68
C GLU A 741 17.00 -3.93 -8.51
N GLU A 742 18.17 -4.45 -8.10
CA GLU A 742 18.95 -5.45 -8.85
C GLU A 742 18.68 -6.90 -8.42
N GLY A 743 18.07 -7.13 -7.25
CA GLY A 743 17.68 -8.44 -6.70
C GLY A 743 18.13 -8.65 -5.25
#